data_AF-A0A842H8J8-F1
#
_entry.id   AF-A0A842H8J8-F1
#
_cell.length_a   1.000
_cell.length_b   1.000
_cell.length_c   1.000
_cell.angle_alpha   90.00
_cell.angle_beta   90.00
_cell.angle_gamma   90.00
#
_symmetry.space_group_name_H-M   'P 1'
#
loop_
_entity.id
_entity.type
_entity.pdbx_description
1 polymer ?
#
loop_
_entity_poly.entity_id
_entity_poly.type
_entity_poly.pdbx_seq_one_letter_code
_entity_poly.pdbx_strand_id
1 'polypeptide(L)'
;MFYPVTVSSTACRLLAAEPDWSTAVTGEFAARTASDSGLSARGHRRRLAAQTVLTLAWSSLLDGPGHAAMRVALGQYANEPVLVPFWPGETALDDLGTSSWSGSLRVFFEPDWSQWEVAPSTQAEPFGFAASGDCRVAPLLWGRFAKLPAPPEAITARGAQYSWSVTESGPAETAIRAVATLASGPSLGTATPRLLELEPDWGGAVASGGVELRIERDRVGYGRAEVEYFVAHTPARRLKASLTPLGEETARLVALFQDRGGSAGLLWAPGQWHEAALALASSSGSQVVTLDEAAPLDSETAVWISDGSHSVARRIQSRSGQTLTLAGAPGAFAAGTPVSALWLCRFSGDVLRVAWETPAVATSTIELVELPAEAALPDGETQGSTVGDLGGVWWGYLVSDGVVTWRFTSHDSAIDAGALGTFEPRPIDHGDIEQELNLARHDVSLALGSWDGSPFERWRTDRSAPQLLVQIFEGNTAAPSAARLIFSGRARTARYSGATATVPVRGPSALFDLKGPVAIVSKRCWAPFGGSACGVDLASVSTEADLAEASADGKLHFVAAGTSTWPVRPRDYYRHGYIERTLADGTFRRIRIAASEAVRDETIPPVGTLDPAASAWQSEALAYGGTLGTDTLAICNQLAASLRGTSAWSKIIYLAPFLGTNLAAASTPLVNRLGWPRPTMYNLTDNDVGDALGIRKLTTSGYLRIDLPAALRPRNIGVGMWRLAGAVSLIGDSSGAYLYVRSTGAVTFTYGGFSVYASGTLSPAAARLGHWYGTASLSSPYGELFHGGQLFATAPRTGTQDNGQWHDQHYLFGGSVESSEQLGVSYVTSGQVSAAEAAELHDVLEAALMVPTGRSGAPSRRLSVTPAVRVPALPAVFPAPGWRIVPGCDKSLTACAAYANRHRFRGFPHLPKSNPALVAVSQTTSSSGKK
;
A
#
# COMPACT_ATOMS: atom_id res chain seq x y z
N MET A 1 -21.25 -20.87 12.91
CA MET A 1 -19.99 -21.66 13.01
C MET A 1 -18.76 -21.00 12.38
N PHE A 2 -18.87 -20.17 11.34
CA PHE A 2 -17.73 -19.38 10.82
C PHE A 2 -18.16 -17.92 10.67
N TYR A 3 -17.99 -17.14 11.74
CA TYR A 3 -18.58 -15.80 11.86
C TYR A 3 -17.58 -14.71 11.46
N PRO A 4 -17.99 -13.68 10.69
CA PRO A 4 -17.17 -12.50 10.48
C PRO A 4 -17.04 -11.72 11.79
N VAL A 5 -15.82 -11.34 12.16
CA VAL A 5 -15.53 -10.53 13.35
C VAL A 5 -14.40 -9.56 13.04
N THR A 6 -14.36 -8.40 13.70
CA THR A 6 -13.28 -7.44 13.55
C THR A 6 -12.55 -7.31 14.89
N VAL A 7 -11.24 -7.58 14.91
CA VAL A 7 -10.39 -7.41 16.10
C VAL A 7 -9.26 -6.47 15.75
N SER A 8 -9.11 -5.39 16.53
CA SER A 8 -8.06 -4.37 16.33
C SER A 8 -8.00 -3.86 14.88
N SER A 9 -9.16 -3.52 14.30
CA SER A 9 -9.32 -3.08 12.90
C SER A 9 -8.95 -4.12 11.82
N THR A 10 -8.67 -5.37 12.22
CA THR A 10 -8.40 -6.48 11.30
C THR A 10 -9.67 -7.32 11.14
N ALA A 11 -10.10 -7.53 9.89
CA ALA A 11 -11.19 -8.44 9.59
C ALA A 11 -10.70 -9.89 9.79
N CYS A 12 -11.38 -10.63 10.65
CA CYS A 12 -11.08 -12.00 11.03
C CYS A 12 -12.33 -12.89 10.88
N ARG A 13 -12.14 -14.21 11.01
CA ARG A 13 -13.23 -15.18 11.05
C ARG A 13 -13.16 -15.99 12.35
N LEU A 14 -14.23 -16.00 13.13
CA LEU A 14 -14.34 -16.85 14.31
C LEU A 14 -14.84 -18.25 13.92
N LEU A 15 -14.02 -19.26 14.14
CA LEU A 15 -14.35 -20.68 13.90
C LEU A 15 -14.88 -21.31 15.19
N ALA A 16 -16.20 -21.38 15.28
CA ALA A 16 -16.97 -21.95 16.40
C ALA A 16 -17.34 -23.42 16.19
N ALA A 17 -16.46 -24.20 15.54
CA ALA A 17 -16.69 -25.63 15.31
C ALA A 17 -16.05 -26.44 16.44
N GLU A 18 -16.87 -26.89 17.38
CA GLU A 18 -16.42 -27.67 18.55
C GLU A 18 -15.77 -29.00 18.14
N PRO A 19 -14.75 -29.48 18.87
CA PRO A 19 -14.15 -30.78 18.61
C PRO A 19 -15.08 -31.94 18.92
N ASP A 20 -15.06 -32.92 18.01
CA ASP A 20 -15.52 -34.26 18.29
C ASP A 20 -14.46 -34.98 19.12
N TRP A 21 -14.66 -34.98 20.44
CA TRP A 21 -13.79 -35.62 21.43
C TRP A 21 -13.71 -37.15 21.30
N SER A 22 -14.44 -37.79 20.38
CA SER A 22 -14.15 -39.17 19.99
C SER A 22 -12.82 -39.29 19.23
N THR A 23 -12.31 -38.18 18.72
CA THR A 23 -10.98 -38.02 18.14
C THR A 23 -10.17 -37.04 18.98
N ALA A 24 -8.90 -37.36 19.24
CA ALA A 24 -8.06 -36.48 20.05
C ALA A 24 -7.86 -35.12 19.35
N VAL A 25 -7.98 -34.04 20.12
CA VAL A 25 -7.50 -32.71 19.72
C VAL A 25 -5.98 -32.71 19.85
N THR A 26 -5.27 -32.28 18.82
CA THR A 26 -3.81 -32.28 18.82
C THR A 26 -3.27 -30.85 18.80
N GLY A 27 -2.28 -30.59 19.64
CA GLY A 27 -1.56 -29.33 19.72
C GLY A 27 -0.08 -29.56 19.50
N GLU A 28 0.49 -28.83 18.55
CA GLU A 28 1.92 -28.80 18.30
C GLU A 28 2.46 -27.43 18.72
N PHE A 29 3.24 -27.39 19.81
CA PHE A 29 3.91 -26.19 20.30
C PHE A 29 5.34 -26.18 19.76
N ALA A 30 5.62 -25.27 18.84
CA ALA A 30 6.93 -25.14 18.21
C ALA A 30 7.69 -23.94 18.78
N ALA A 31 8.80 -24.20 19.48
CA ALA A 31 9.80 -23.18 19.80
C ALA A 31 10.65 -22.88 18.55
N ARG A 32 11.16 -21.66 18.44
CA ARG A 32 12.17 -21.34 17.43
C ARG A 32 13.53 -21.20 18.10
N THR A 33 14.40 -22.17 17.87
CA THR A 33 15.78 -22.12 18.38
C THR A 33 16.79 -22.19 17.24
N ALA A 34 17.90 -21.50 17.42
CA ALA A 34 19.12 -21.74 16.67
C ALA A 34 20.06 -22.56 17.56
N SER A 35 20.64 -23.61 17.01
CA SER A 35 21.60 -24.45 17.73
C SER A 35 22.87 -24.61 16.92
N ASP A 36 24.00 -24.26 17.54
CA ASP A 36 25.33 -24.51 17.02
C ASP A 36 26.04 -25.47 17.98
N SER A 37 26.39 -26.67 17.52
CA SER A 37 27.15 -27.64 18.31
C SER A 37 28.62 -27.59 17.93
N GLY A 38 29.49 -27.31 18.91
CA GLY A 38 30.93 -27.47 18.74
C GLY A 38 31.35 -28.94 18.69
N LEU A 39 32.61 -29.19 18.31
CA LEU A 39 33.19 -30.53 18.21
C LEU A 39 33.16 -31.31 19.54
N SER A 40 33.20 -30.62 20.68
CA SER A 40 33.15 -31.21 22.03
C SER A 40 31.74 -31.62 22.48
N ALA A 41 30.75 -31.61 21.56
CA ALA A 41 29.32 -31.77 21.84
C ALA A 41 28.73 -30.69 22.76
N ARG A 42 29.51 -29.68 23.16
CA ARG A 42 28.99 -28.49 23.82
C ARG A 42 28.28 -27.62 22.80
N GLY A 43 27.00 -27.39 23.05
CA GLY A 43 26.15 -26.60 22.17
C GLY A 43 25.92 -25.20 22.72
N HIS A 44 25.89 -24.25 21.81
CA HIS A 44 25.28 -22.95 22.03
C HIS A 44 23.88 -23.00 21.43
N ARG A 45 22.88 -22.68 22.23
CA ARG A 45 21.50 -22.58 21.75
C ARG A 45 20.97 -21.20 22.08
N ARG A 46 20.24 -20.63 21.12
CA ARG A 46 19.66 -19.31 21.22
C ARG A 46 18.18 -19.41 20.90
N ARG A 47 17.35 -18.81 21.73
CA ARG A 47 15.93 -18.64 21.44
C ARG A 47 15.80 -17.50 20.44
N LEU A 48 15.08 -17.75 19.35
CA LEU A 48 14.82 -16.77 18.28
C LEU A 48 13.47 -16.08 18.44
N ALA A 49 12.58 -16.65 19.25
CA ALA A 49 11.26 -16.12 19.56
C ALA A 49 11.03 -16.19 21.07
N ALA A 50 10.28 -15.23 21.60
CA ALA A 50 9.88 -15.25 23.00
C ALA A 50 8.79 -16.29 23.25
N GLN A 51 7.93 -16.56 22.26
CA GLN A 51 6.78 -17.46 22.37
C GLN A 51 6.91 -18.68 21.45
N THR A 52 6.25 -19.76 21.85
CA THR A 52 6.04 -20.93 20.97
C THR A 52 4.90 -20.63 20.00
N VAL A 53 5.01 -21.14 18.77
CA VAL A 53 3.91 -21.13 17.79
C VAL A 53 3.05 -22.36 18.00
N LEU A 54 1.74 -22.17 18.26
CA LEU A 54 0.80 -23.28 18.38
C LEU A 54 0.18 -23.63 17.01
N THR A 55 0.22 -24.92 16.65
CA THR A 55 -0.68 -25.50 15.63
C THR A 55 -1.70 -26.39 16.31
N LEU A 56 -2.97 -26.03 16.20
CA LEU A 56 -4.10 -26.79 16.74
C LEU A 56 -4.81 -27.54 15.62
N ALA A 57 -5.02 -28.84 15.79
CA ALA A 57 -5.76 -29.67 14.84
C ALA A 57 -6.78 -30.56 15.55
N TRP A 58 -7.99 -30.63 15.00
CA TRP A 58 -9.10 -31.39 15.55
C TRP A 58 -10.10 -31.77 14.45
N SER A 59 -11.05 -32.64 14.78
CA SER A 59 -12.20 -32.89 13.91
C SER A 59 -13.49 -32.36 14.52
N SER A 60 -14.47 -31.97 13.71
CA SER A 60 -15.79 -31.54 14.18
C SER A 60 -16.89 -32.25 13.39
N LEU A 61 -17.96 -32.62 14.08
CA LEU A 61 -19.19 -33.14 13.48
C LEU A 61 -20.18 -32.01 13.27
N LEU A 62 -20.54 -31.73 12.02
CA LEU A 62 -21.53 -30.71 11.69
C LEU A 62 -22.82 -31.35 11.19
N ASP A 63 -23.95 -30.83 11.65
CA ASP A 63 -25.28 -31.22 11.17
C ASP A 63 -25.59 -30.59 9.79
N GLY A 64 -26.78 -30.87 9.25
CA GLY A 64 -27.12 -30.50 7.87
C GLY A 64 -27.07 -28.99 7.62
N PRO A 65 -27.77 -28.18 8.45
CA PRO A 65 -27.68 -26.72 8.41
C PRO A 65 -26.25 -26.21 8.64
N GLY A 66 -25.53 -26.77 9.62
CA GLY A 66 -24.17 -26.39 9.96
C GLY A 66 -23.17 -26.64 8.83
N HIS A 67 -23.24 -27.80 8.19
CA HIS A 67 -22.44 -28.16 7.01
C HIS A 67 -22.71 -27.21 5.84
N ALA A 68 -23.98 -26.93 5.54
CA ALA A 68 -24.35 -26.02 4.45
C ALA A 68 -23.82 -24.60 4.69
N ALA A 69 -23.96 -24.07 5.91
CA ALA A 69 -23.44 -22.76 6.29
C ALA A 69 -21.91 -22.72 6.22
N MET A 70 -21.22 -23.75 6.73
CA MET A 70 -19.76 -23.86 6.70
C MET A 70 -19.22 -23.88 5.26
N ARG A 71 -19.84 -24.64 4.35
CA ARG A 71 -19.45 -24.69 2.95
C ARG A 71 -19.54 -23.32 2.27
N VAL A 72 -20.61 -22.56 2.51
CA VAL A 72 -20.76 -21.20 1.97
C VAL A 72 -19.70 -20.28 2.55
N ALA A 73 -19.45 -20.36 3.87
CA ALA A 73 -18.50 -19.49 4.54
C ALA A 73 -17.05 -19.75 4.10
N LEU A 74 -16.65 -21.03 3.92
CA LEU A 74 -15.37 -21.41 3.34
C LEU A 74 -15.24 -20.96 1.87
N GLY A 75 -16.34 -20.93 1.11
CA GLY A 75 -16.36 -20.38 -0.24
C GLY A 75 -16.13 -18.87 -0.31
N GLN A 76 -16.37 -18.15 0.80
CA GLN A 76 -16.13 -16.71 0.94
C GLN A 76 -14.78 -16.38 1.60
N TYR A 77 -14.06 -17.38 2.11
CA TYR A 77 -12.82 -17.19 2.85
C TYR A 77 -11.71 -16.66 1.92
N ALA A 78 -11.30 -15.41 2.13
CA ALA A 78 -10.30 -14.72 1.32
C ALA A 78 -8.91 -14.70 1.97
N ASN A 79 -8.54 -15.77 2.69
CA ASN A 79 -7.29 -15.84 3.46
C ASN A 79 -7.23 -14.78 4.58
N GLU A 80 -8.37 -14.51 5.23
CA GLU A 80 -8.43 -13.69 6.45
C GLU A 80 -7.85 -14.48 7.64
N PRO A 81 -7.37 -13.84 8.72
CA PRO A 81 -7.05 -14.56 9.95
C PRO A 81 -8.28 -15.27 10.53
N VAL A 82 -8.03 -16.44 11.13
CA VAL A 82 -9.04 -17.26 11.79
C VAL A 82 -8.78 -17.23 13.30
N LEU A 83 -9.81 -16.88 14.06
CA LEU A 83 -9.83 -16.98 15.51
C LEU A 83 -10.46 -18.32 15.88
N VAL A 84 -9.76 -19.11 16.68
CA VAL A 84 -10.22 -20.43 17.11
C VAL A 84 -10.23 -20.50 18.62
N PRO A 85 -11.32 -20.94 19.27
CA PRO A 85 -11.28 -21.27 20.69
C PRO A 85 -10.24 -22.35 20.95
N PHE A 86 -9.32 -22.11 21.88
CA PHE A 86 -8.42 -23.14 22.36
C PHE A 86 -9.21 -24.09 23.27
N TRP A 87 -9.92 -25.04 22.63
CA TRP A 87 -10.84 -25.98 23.28
C TRP A 87 -10.27 -26.71 24.51
N PRO A 88 -8.99 -27.13 24.53
CA PRO A 88 -8.42 -27.73 25.74
C PRO A 88 -8.30 -26.79 26.94
N GLY A 89 -8.39 -25.47 26.73
CA GLY A 89 -8.42 -24.45 27.77
C GLY A 89 -9.78 -23.80 27.96
N GLU A 90 -10.85 -24.39 27.42
CA GLU A 90 -12.22 -23.99 27.72
C GLU A 90 -12.52 -24.22 29.20
N THR A 91 -13.19 -23.26 29.83
CA THR A 91 -13.64 -23.36 31.21
C THR A 91 -15.02 -22.71 31.39
N ALA A 92 -15.70 -23.01 32.50
CA ALA A 92 -16.88 -22.26 32.90
C ALA A 92 -16.50 -20.82 33.25
N LEU A 93 -17.41 -19.87 33.04
CA LEU A 93 -17.17 -18.47 33.38
C LEU A 93 -16.75 -18.28 34.86
N ASP A 94 -17.40 -19.00 35.77
CA ASP A 94 -17.10 -18.97 37.22
C ASP A 94 -15.68 -19.47 37.56
N ASP A 95 -15.09 -20.31 36.70
CA ASP A 95 -13.77 -20.91 36.85
C ASP A 95 -12.67 -20.13 36.09
N LEU A 96 -12.98 -18.95 35.53
CA LEU A 96 -12.03 -18.16 34.75
C LEU A 96 -10.78 -17.77 35.55
N GLY A 97 -10.92 -17.55 36.87
CA GLY A 97 -9.83 -17.18 37.76
C GLY A 97 -8.82 -18.30 38.03
N THR A 98 -9.19 -19.55 37.77
CA THR A 98 -8.35 -20.75 37.99
C THR A 98 -7.90 -21.40 36.68
N SER A 99 -8.20 -20.79 35.53
CA SER A 99 -7.81 -21.32 34.22
C SER A 99 -6.28 -21.45 34.10
N SER A 100 -5.82 -22.65 33.72
CA SER A 100 -4.41 -22.94 33.47
C SER A 100 -3.93 -22.46 32.09
N TRP A 101 -4.78 -21.76 31.34
CA TRP A 101 -4.49 -21.28 29.99
C TRP A 101 -4.80 -19.80 29.87
N SER A 102 -3.94 -19.09 29.16
CA SER A 102 -4.08 -17.67 28.91
C SER A 102 -3.77 -17.33 27.45
N GLY A 103 -4.22 -16.16 27.05
CA GLY A 103 -3.99 -15.52 25.75
C GLY A 103 -4.58 -14.12 25.86
N SER A 104 -4.14 -13.14 25.07
CA SER A 104 -4.68 -11.77 25.18
C SER A 104 -6.10 -11.61 24.64
N LEU A 105 -6.62 -12.61 23.93
CA LEU A 105 -7.99 -12.67 23.45
C LEU A 105 -8.70 -13.89 24.00
N ARG A 106 -10.00 -13.74 24.24
CA ARG A 106 -10.90 -14.80 24.68
C ARG A 106 -12.22 -14.68 23.94
N VAL A 107 -12.96 -15.78 23.90
CA VAL A 107 -14.36 -15.79 23.48
C VAL A 107 -15.23 -16.20 24.67
N PHE A 108 -16.27 -15.43 24.92
CA PHE A 108 -17.38 -15.80 25.79
C PHE A 108 -18.50 -16.32 24.90
N PHE A 109 -19.11 -17.44 25.25
CA PHE A 109 -20.19 -18.02 24.45
C PHE A 109 -21.14 -18.85 25.29
N GLU A 110 -22.42 -18.79 24.94
CA GLU A 110 -23.40 -19.77 25.41
C GLU A 110 -23.13 -21.13 24.74
N PRO A 111 -23.39 -22.28 25.40
CA PRO A 111 -23.07 -23.60 24.84
C PRO A 111 -23.68 -23.88 23.45
N ASP A 112 -24.81 -23.25 23.13
CA ASP A 112 -25.48 -23.38 21.83
C ASP A 112 -24.99 -22.35 20.77
N TRP A 113 -24.01 -21.52 21.14
CA TRP A 113 -23.48 -20.40 20.34
C TRP A 113 -24.55 -19.38 19.92
N SER A 114 -25.70 -19.32 20.60
CA SER A 114 -26.76 -18.34 20.34
C SER A 114 -26.31 -16.92 20.63
N GLN A 115 -25.45 -16.75 21.65
CA GLN A 115 -24.78 -15.52 22.02
C GLN A 115 -23.28 -15.78 22.18
N TRP A 116 -22.46 -14.86 21.67
CA TRP A 116 -21.02 -14.92 21.82
C TRP A 116 -20.40 -13.53 21.71
N GLU A 117 -19.22 -13.36 22.30
CA GLU A 117 -18.45 -12.13 22.26
C GLU A 117 -16.95 -12.45 22.26
N VAL A 118 -16.20 -11.79 21.37
CA VAL A 118 -14.74 -11.80 21.39
C VAL A 118 -14.25 -10.57 22.16
N ALA A 119 -13.41 -10.80 23.17
CA ALA A 119 -13.00 -9.77 24.12
C ALA A 119 -11.51 -9.90 24.49
N PRO A 120 -10.86 -8.80 24.94
CA PRO A 120 -9.53 -8.86 25.50
C PRO A 120 -9.52 -9.64 26.82
N SER A 121 -8.41 -10.28 27.14
CA SER A 121 -8.29 -11.17 28.32
C SER A 121 -8.41 -10.48 29.68
N THR A 122 -8.28 -9.15 29.71
CA THR A 122 -8.49 -8.32 30.91
C THR A 122 -9.96 -8.19 31.28
N GLN A 123 -10.87 -8.57 30.39
CA GLN A 123 -12.31 -8.56 30.63
C GLN A 123 -12.71 -9.82 31.40
N ALA A 124 -13.42 -9.63 32.51
CA ALA A 124 -13.87 -10.73 33.39
C ALA A 124 -15.21 -11.34 32.94
N GLU A 125 -16.08 -10.58 32.29
CA GLU A 125 -17.43 -10.97 31.88
C GLU A 125 -17.80 -10.36 30.52
N PRO A 126 -18.70 -10.99 29.72
CA PRO A 126 -19.16 -10.42 28.45
C PRO A 126 -19.93 -9.09 28.66
N PHE A 127 -19.73 -8.12 27.77
CA PHE A 127 -20.51 -6.86 27.73
C PHE A 127 -21.73 -6.95 26.81
N GLY A 128 -21.66 -7.80 25.79
CA GLY A 128 -22.62 -7.89 24.70
C GLY A 128 -23.88 -8.69 25.03
N PHE A 129 -23.85 -9.49 26.10
CA PHE A 129 -25.00 -10.27 26.55
C PHE A 129 -24.91 -10.61 28.05
N ALA A 130 -26.05 -10.95 28.65
CA ALA A 130 -26.10 -11.44 30.02
C ALA A 130 -25.74 -12.93 30.04
N ALA A 131 -24.56 -13.25 30.54
CA ALA A 131 -24.06 -14.63 30.59
C ALA A 131 -24.97 -15.52 31.45
N SER A 132 -25.36 -16.68 30.92
CA SER A 132 -26.00 -17.71 31.72
C SER A 132 -24.99 -18.36 32.69
N GLY A 133 -25.49 -19.14 33.65
CA GLY A 133 -24.62 -19.96 34.51
C GLY A 133 -23.85 -21.06 33.76
N ASP A 134 -24.26 -21.37 32.53
CA ASP A 134 -23.59 -22.33 31.65
C ASP A 134 -22.65 -21.66 30.64
N CYS A 135 -22.48 -20.33 30.71
CA CYS A 135 -21.60 -19.59 29.81
C CYS A 135 -20.17 -20.13 29.92
N ARG A 136 -19.58 -20.40 28.75
CA ARG A 136 -18.22 -20.89 28.60
C ARG A 136 -17.29 -19.77 28.15
N VAL A 137 -16.02 -19.93 28.50
CA VAL A 137 -14.95 -19.03 28.08
C VAL A 137 -13.74 -19.83 27.64
N ALA A 138 -13.16 -19.45 26.51
CA ALA A 138 -11.95 -20.07 25.98
C ALA A 138 -10.96 -19.00 25.48
N PRO A 139 -9.65 -19.17 25.71
CA PRO A 139 -8.62 -18.39 25.02
C PRO A 139 -8.75 -18.53 23.50
N LEU A 140 -8.46 -17.47 22.74
CA LEU A 140 -8.52 -17.50 21.28
C LEU A 140 -7.14 -17.60 20.66
N LEU A 141 -6.94 -18.65 19.86
CA LEU A 141 -5.82 -18.77 18.93
C LEU A 141 -6.05 -17.84 17.74
N TRP A 142 -5.16 -16.88 17.53
CA TRP A 142 -5.14 -16.05 16.31
C TRP A 142 -4.23 -16.69 15.27
N GLY A 143 -4.81 -17.29 14.23
CA GLY A 143 -4.06 -18.06 13.25
C GLY A 143 -4.57 -18.00 11.83
N ARG A 144 -4.07 -18.92 11.02
CA ARG A 144 -4.51 -19.21 9.65
C ARG A 144 -4.61 -20.71 9.49
N PHE A 145 -5.45 -21.16 8.55
CA PHE A 145 -5.49 -22.58 8.20
C PHE A 145 -4.12 -23.02 7.69
N ALA A 146 -3.50 -24.00 8.37
CA ALA A 146 -2.25 -24.63 7.91
C ALA A 146 -2.47 -25.33 6.56
N LYS A 147 -3.65 -25.93 6.43
CA LYS A 147 -4.21 -26.44 5.18
C LYS A 147 -5.69 -26.10 5.19
N LEU A 148 -6.22 -25.63 4.06
CA LEU A 148 -7.68 -25.49 3.92
C LEU A 148 -8.33 -26.85 4.24
N PRO A 149 -9.42 -26.86 5.02
CA PRO A 149 -10.09 -28.10 5.40
C PRO A 149 -10.42 -28.88 4.12
N ALA A 150 -10.08 -30.17 4.12
CA ALA A 150 -10.41 -31.04 3.01
C ALA A 150 -11.94 -31.08 2.79
N PRO A 151 -12.43 -31.48 1.60
CA PRO A 151 -13.84 -31.79 1.43
C PRO A 151 -14.30 -32.71 2.57
N PRO A 152 -15.39 -32.36 3.28
CA PRO A 152 -15.76 -33.07 4.48
C PRO A 152 -16.19 -34.50 4.16
N GLU A 153 -15.92 -35.41 5.08
CA GLU A 153 -16.38 -36.79 4.95
C GLU A 153 -17.85 -36.86 5.37
N ALA A 154 -18.72 -37.30 4.45
CA ALA A 154 -20.13 -37.48 4.76
C ALA A 154 -20.31 -38.74 5.62
N ILE A 155 -20.53 -38.56 6.93
CA ILE A 155 -20.79 -39.68 7.84
C ILE A 155 -22.24 -40.15 7.72
N THR A 156 -23.18 -39.21 7.55
CA THR A 156 -24.60 -39.53 7.36
C THR A 156 -25.19 -38.67 6.24
N ALA A 157 -26.43 -38.95 5.83
CA ALA A 157 -27.12 -38.16 4.81
C ALA A 157 -27.29 -36.67 5.19
N ARG A 158 -27.13 -36.31 6.48
CA ARG A 158 -27.24 -34.94 6.99
C ARG A 158 -26.08 -34.52 7.87
N GLY A 159 -25.02 -35.33 8.01
CA GLY A 159 -23.91 -35.07 8.92
C GLY A 159 -22.58 -35.22 8.21
N ALA A 160 -21.67 -34.30 8.44
CA ALA A 160 -20.37 -34.26 7.79
C ALA A 160 -19.26 -33.99 8.82
N GLN A 161 -18.15 -34.71 8.71
CA GLN A 161 -16.95 -34.47 9.51
C GLN A 161 -15.99 -33.55 8.78
N TYR A 162 -15.50 -32.56 9.50
CA TYR A 162 -14.43 -31.68 9.02
C TYR A 162 -13.18 -31.91 9.84
N SER A 163 -12.02 -31.91 9.18
CA SER A 163 -10.71 -31.87 9.85
C SER A 163 -10.14 -30.46 9.74
N TRP A 164 -9.82 -29.89 10.88
CA TRP A 164 -9.27 -28.55 11.01
C TRP A 164 -7.80 -28.62 11.39
N SER A 165 -7.02 -27.68 10.85
CA SER A 165 -5.65 -27.46 11.27
C SER A 165 -5.34 -25.98 11.12
N VAL A 166 -5.13 -25.30 12.25
CA VAL A 166 -4.90 -23.87 12.33
C VAL A 166 -3.56 -23.63 13.01
N THR A 167 -2.67 -22.92 12.32
CA THR A 167 -1.37 -22.50 12.85
C THR A 167 -1.46 -21.04 13.24
N GLU A 168 -0.96 -20.74 14.43
CA GLU A 168 -0.84 -19.38 14.94
C GLU A 168 -0.07 -18.48 13.97
N SER A 169 -0.61 -17.30 13.73
CA SER A 169 -0.01 -16.30 12.84
C SER A 169 -0.34 -14.87 13.27
N GLY A 170 -0.91 -14.71 14.48
CA GLY A 170 -1.23 -13.42 15.07
C GLY A 170 0.00 -12.74 15.67
N PRO A 171 -0.18 -11.54 16.23
CA PRO A 171 0.84 -10.88 17.04
C PRO A 171 1.24 -11.73 18.27
N ALA A 172 2.50 -11.66 18.71
CA ALA A 172 3.03 -12.48 19.80
C ALA A 172 2.29 -12.30 21.14
N GLU A 173 1.65 -11.14 21.36
CA GLU A 173 0.80 -10.89 22.52
C GLU A 173 -0.50 -11.72 22.49
N THR A 174 -0.92 -12.23 21.34
CA THR A 174 -2.10 -13.10 21.18
C THR A 174 -1.77 -14.59 21.34
N ALA A 175 -0.52 -14.93 21.60
CA ALA A 175 -0.10 -16.31 21.76
C ALA A 175 -0.75 -16.99 22.95
N ILE A 176 -1.11 -18.26 22.75
CA ILE A 176 -1.64 -19.12 23.81
C ILE A 176 -0.49 -19.52 24.73
N ARG A 177 -0.65 -19.22 26.03
CA ARG A 177 0.33 -19.51 27.07
C ARG A 177 -0.30 -20.38 28.15
N ALA A 178 0.41 -21.44 28.52
CA ALA A 178 0.07 -22.18 29.71
C ALA A 178 0.49 -21.38 30.96
N VAL A 179 -0.39 -21.32 31.95
CA VAL A 179 -0.18 -20.64 33.23
C VAL A 179 -0.11 -21.71 34.29
N ALA A 180 1.11 -22.01 34.74
CA ALA A 180 1.33 -22.95 35.82
C ALA A 180 2.57 -22.58 36.63
N THR A 181 2.56 -22.96 37.92
CA THR A 181 3.74 -22.81 38.76
C THR A 181 4.73 -23.91 38.43
N LEU A 182 5.94 -23.53 38.02
CA LEU A 182 7.00 -24.48 37.67
C LEU A 182 7.95 -24.67 38.86
N ALA A 183 8.18 -25.93 39.25
CA ALA A 183 9.15 -26.24 40.27
C ALA A 183 10.59 -25.90 39.84
N SER A 184 11.35 -25.37 40.78
CA SER A 184 12.78 -25.12 40.60
C SER A 184 13.55 -26.36 41.01
N GLY A 185 14.46 -26.82 40.14
CA GLY A 185 15.42 -27.85 40.51
C GLY A 185 16.62 -27.29 41.28
N PRO A 186 17.60 -28.15 41.60
CA PRO A 186 18.82 -27.73 42.27
C PRO A 186 19.63 -26.71 41.44
N SER A 187 20.28 -25.76 42.11
CA SER A 187 21.11 -24.75 41.45
C SER A 187 22.41 -25.35 40.87
N LEU A 188 22.77 -24.86 39.69
CA LEU A 188 24.01 -25.18 38.97
C LEU A 188 24.77 -23.87 38.73
N GLY A 189 25.70 -23.54 39.64
CA GLY A 189 26.37 -22.23 39.62
C GLY A 189 25.37 -21.09 39.81
N THR A 190 25.29 -20.19 38.83
CA THR A 190 24.33 -19.07 38.79
C THR A 190 22.98 -19.44 38.19
N ALA A 191 22.86 -20.62 37.55
CA ALA A 191 21.62 -21.06 36.92
C ALA A 191 20.76 -21.90 37.88
N THR A 192 19.44 -21.78 37.76
CA THR A 192 18.45 -22.62 38.45
C THR A 192 17.53 -23.29 37.42
N PRO A 193 17.95 -24.43 36.83
CA PRO A 193 17.11 -25.16 35.89
C PRO A 193 15.79 -25.60 36.54
N ARG A 194 14.72 -25.67 35.75
CA ARG A 194 13.40 -26.15 36.21
C ARG A 194 13.40 -27.66 36.36
N LEU A 195 12.48 -28.18 37.16
CA LEU A 195 12.27 -29.61 37.36
C LEU A 195 11.08 -30.09 36.53
N LEU A 196 11.25 -31.22 35.83
CA LEU A 196 10.13 -31.99 35.26
C LEU A 196 9.54 -32.88 36.36
N GLU A 197 8.37 -32.50 36.88
CA GLU A 197 7.68 -33.20 37.98
C GLU A 197 6.67 -34.25 37.49
N LEU A 198 6.67 -34.59 36.20
CA LEU A 198 5.68 -35.50 35.62
C LEU A 198 6.25 -36.91 35.49
N GLU A 199 5.53 -37.88 36.04
CA GLU A 199 5.87 -39.29 35.92
C GLU A 199 5.48 -39.85 34.54
N PRO A 200 6.29 -40.75 33.95
CA PRO A 200 5.97 -41.39 32.70
C PRO A 200 4.86 -42.39 32.91
N ASP A 201 4.11 -42.59 31.84
CA ASP A 201 3.16 -43.68 31.77
C ASP A 201 3.89 -45.01 31.63
N TRP A 202 3.96 -45.75 32.74
CA TRP A 202 4.51 -47.11 32.82
C TRP A 202 3.68 -48.16 32.10
N GLY A 203 2.43 -47.84 31.71
CA GLY A 203 1.65 -48.68 30.82
C GLY A 203 2.25 -48.76 29.42
N GLY A 204 3.04 -47.75 29.03
CA GLY A 204 3.78 -47.71 27.78
C GLY A 204 5.23 -48.23 27.91
N ALA A 205 5.83 -48.59 26.78
CA ALA A 205 7.25 -48.91 26.73
C ALA A 205 8.09 -47.63 26.95
N VAL A 206 8.55 -47.41 28.18
CA VAL A 206 9.55 -46.37 28.49
C VAL A 206 10.90 -46.86 28.00
N ALA A 207 11.47 -46.19 26.99
CA ALA A 207 12.80 -46.55 26.49
C ALA A 207 13.85 -46.02 27.47
N SER A 208 14.43 -46.92 28.26
CA SER A 208 15.48 -46.60 29.22
C SER A 208 16.78 -46.21 28.49
N GLY A 209 16.93 -44.93 28.16
CA GLY A 209 18.22 -44.25 28.32
C GLY A 209 19.43 -44.87 27.63
N GLY A 210 19.35 -45.26 26.35
CA GLY A 210 20.54 -45.72 25.63
C GLY A 210 21.66 -44.68 25.67
N VAL A 211 22.90 -45.11 25.91
CA VAL A 211 24.08 -44.24 25.86
C VAL A 211 24.45 -44.02 24.40
N GLU A 212 24.44 -42.77 23.95
CA GLU A 212 24.80 -42.37 22.60
C GLU A 212 26.24 -41.81 22.58
N LEU A 213 27.01 -42.24 21.58
CA LEU A 213 28.38 -41.79 21.36
C LEU A 213 28.57 -41.48 19.89
N ARG A 214 28.91 -40.23 19.57
CA ARG A 214 29.11 -39.78 18.18
C ARG A 214 30.52 -40.11 17.72
N ILE A 215 30.67 -41.14 16.89
CA ILE A 215 31.94 -41.50 16.26
C ILE A 215 31.82 -41.22 14.76
N GLU A 216 32.56 -40.23 14.27
CA GLU A 216 32.61 -39.94 12.84
C GLU A 216 33.73 -40.76 12.19
N ARG A 217 33.37 -41.53 11.17
CA ARG A 217 34.31 -42.33 10.39
C ARG A 217 34.23 -41.84 8.95
N ASP A 218 35.35 -41.37 8.40
CA ASP A 218 35.42 -40.95 7.01
C ASP A 218 36.48 -41.75 6.24
N ARG A 219 36.22 -42.00 4.96
CA ARG A 219 37.17 -42.67 4.06
C ARG A 219 37.97 -41.63 3.32
N VAL A 220 39.09 -41.24 3.91
CA VAL A 220 40.05 -40.34 3.25
C VAL A 220 41.01 -41.16 2.38
N GLY A 221 40.81 -41.12 1.06
CA GLY A 221 41.67 -41.74 0.05
C GLY A 221 41.14 -43.06 -0.53
N TYR A 222 41.97 -43.75 -1.32
CA TYR A 222 41.62 -45.03 -2.00
C TYR A 222 41.82 -46.28 -1.12
N GLY A 223 42.23 -46.09 0.14
CA GLY A 223 42.41 -47.18 1.10
C GLY A 223 41.08 -47.76 1.60
N ARG A 224 41.12 -48.98 2.15
CA ARG A 224 39.97 -49.60 2.82
C ARG A 224 39.81 -49.20 4.30
N ALA A 225 40.84 -48.57 4.87
CA ALA A 225 40.82 -48.14 6.26
C ALA A 225 40.03 -46.83 6.40
N GLU A 226 39.15 -46.79 7.39
CA GLU A 226 38.40 -45.57 7.76
C GLU A 226 39.26 -44.77 8.73
N VAL A 227 39.35 -43.47 8.51
CA VAL A 227 39.94 -42.54 9.47
C VAL A 227 38.84 -42.23 10.48
N GLU A 228 39.05 -42.63 11.73
CA GLU A 228 38.15 -42.32 12.83
C GLU A 228 38.50 -40.93 13.38
N TYR A 229 37.56 -40.00 13.30
CA TYR A 229 37.63 -38.72 13.99
C TYR A 229 36.86 -38.87 15.30
N PHE A 230 37.59 -39.20 16.37
CA PHE A 230 37.03 -39.25 17.71
C PHE A 230 37.32 -37.93 18.43
N VAL A 231 36.28 -37.11 18.60
CA VAL A 231 36.35 -35.99 19.54
C VAL A 231 35.88 -36.51 20.89
N ALA A 232 36.76 -36.52 21.88
CA ALA A 232 36.41 -36.97 23.23
C ALA A 232 35.28 -36.10 23.79
N HIS A 233 34.11 -36.71 24.00
CA HIS A 233 32.96 -36.11 24.66
C HIS A 233 32.36 -37.12 25.65
N THR A 234 31.75 -36.60 26.72
CA THR A 234 31.04 -37.44 27.67
C THR A 234 29.80 -38.02 26.99
N PRO A 235 29.59 -39.35 27.04
CA PRO A 235 28.44 -39.97 26.40
C PRO A 235 27.13 -39.40 26.96
N ALA A 236 26.17 -39.12 26.09
CA ALA A 236 24.86 -38.60 26.49
C ALA A 236 23.82 -39.72 26.49
N ARG A 237 22.91 -39.73 27.47
CA ARG A 237 21.75 -40.62 27.46
C ARG A 237 20.55 -39.93 26.83
N ARG A 238 19.65 -40.71 26.24
CA ARG A 238 18.34 -40.23 25.76
C ARG A 238 17.18 -40.90 26.47
N LEU A 239 16.32 -40.11 27.09
CA LEU A 239 15.06 -40.60 27.64
C LEU A 239 13.95 -40.32 26.64
N LYS A 240 13.23 -41.36 26.22
CA LYS A 240 11.97 -41.20 25.50
C LYS A 240 10.85 -41.77 26.36
N ALA A 241 9.93 -40.91 26.75
CA ALA A 241 8.84 -41.23 27.66
C ALA A 241 7.50 -40.74 27.10
N SER A 242 6.47 -41.55 27.30
CA SER A 242 5.09 -41.12 27.13
C SER A 242 4.59 -40.61 28.48
N LEU A 243 3.92 -39.47 28.47
CA LEU A 243 3.30 -38.85 29.63
C LEU A 243 1.80 -38.81 29.40
N THR A 244 1.01 -39.05 30.45
CA THR A 244 -0.45 -38.93 30.41
C THR A 244 -0.90 -37.89 31.43
N PRO A 245 -0.53 -36.60 31.24
CA PRO A 245 -0.84 -35.56 32.20
C PRO A 245 -2.35 -35.32 32.35
N LEU A 246 -2.79 -35.07 33.57
CA LEU A 246 -4.18 -34.79 33.92
C LEU A 246 -4.40 -33.32 34.25
N GLY A 247 -5.38 -32.70 33.59
CA GLY A 247 -5.81 -31.32 33.81
C GLY A 247 -4.65 -30.32 33.80
N GLU A 248 -4.40 -29.70 34.96
CA GLU A 248 -3.35 -28.69 35.16
C GLU A 248 -1.93 -29.21 34.85
N GLU A 249 -1.68 -30.53 34.98
CA GLU A 249 -0.38 -31.13 34.64
C GLU A 249 -0.02 -30.92 33.16
N THR A 250 -1.02 -30.89 32.29
CA THR A 250 -0.79 -30.65 30.86
C THR A 250 -0.33 -29.22 30.64
N ALA A 251 -0.95 -28.27 31.33
CA ALA A 251 -0.52 -26.88 31.33
C ALA A 251 0.89 -26.74 31.95
N ARG A 252 1.22 -27.48 33.01
CA ARG A 252 2.59 -27.49 33.57
C ARG A 252 3.63 -27.99 32.57
N LEU A 253 3.36 -29.07 31.83
CA LEU A 253 4.25 -29.58 30.80
C LEU A 253 4.49 -28.53 29.69
N VAL A 254 3.41 -27.93 29.18
CA VAL A 254 3.50 -26.92 28.13
C VAL A 254 4.17 -25.66 28.65
N ALA A 255 3.86 -25.21 29.86
CA ALA A 255 4.50 -24.06 30.50
C ALA A 255 6.00 -24.31 30.70
N LEU A 256 6.40 -25.51 31.10
CA LEU A 256 7.81 -25.91 31.18
C LEU A 256 8.49 -25.82 29.82
N PHE A 257 7.86 -26.36 28.77
CA PHE A 257 8.40 -26.31 27.41
C PHE A 257 8.53 -24.87 26.88
N GLN A 258 7.52 -24.03 27.11
CA GLN A 258 7.50 -22.61 26.75
C GLN A 258 8.59 -21.83 27.52
N ASP A 259 8.69 -22.02 28.84
CA ASP A 259 9.69 -21.38 29.71
C ASP A 259 11.12 -21.81 29.38
N ARG A 260 11.33 -23.05 28.91
CA ARG A 260 12.64 -23.54 28.46
C ARG A 260 12.93 -23.21 26.98
N GLY A 261 11.95 -22.73 26.22
CA GLY A 261 12.12 -22.40 24.81
C GLY A 261 12.50 -23.62 23.97
N GLY A 262 11.82 -24.75 24.20
CA GLY A 262 12.09 -26.01 23.51
C GLY A 262 13.46 -26.59 23.86
N SER A 263 14.29 -26.86 22.84
CA SER A 263 15.60 -27.49 23.04
C SER A 263 16.68 -26.57 23.58
N ALA A 264 16.40 -25.28 23.84
CA ALA A 264 17.40 -24.30 24.28
C ALA A 264 17.71 -24.36 25.79
N GLY A 265 16.68 -24.37 26.63
CA GLY A 265 16.81 -24.24 28.08
C GLY A 265 17.11 -25.55 28.80
N LEU A 266 17.95 -25.50 29.83
CA LEU A 266 18.22 -26.64 30.71
C LEU A 266 17.05 -26.94 31.65
N LEU A 267 16.84 -28.22 31.91
CA LEU A 267 15.93 -28.73 32.94
C LEU A 267 16.51 -29.97 33.64
N TRP A 268 16.02 -30.22 34.84
CA TRP A 268 16.25 -31.46 35.59
C TRP A 268 15.10 -32.42 35.33
N ALA A 269 15.42 -33.66 34.99
CA ALA A 269 14.42 -34.73 34.87
C ALA A 269 14.88 -35.97 35.64
N PRO A 270 13.96 -36.76 36.21
CA PRO A 270 14.30 -38.06 36.78
C PRO A 270 14.85 -38.99 35.70
N GLY A 271 16.04 -39.53 35.95
CA GLY A 271 16.80 -40.27 34.95
C GLY A 271 16.32 -41.70 34.74
N GLN A 272 16.38 -42.49 35.81
CA GLN A 272 15.64 -43.74 35.92
C GLN A 272 14.71 -43.59 37.10
N TRP A 273 13.44 -43.95 36.90
CA TRP A 273 12.45 -43.89 37.95
C TRP A 273 12.72 -45.08 38.87
N HIS A 274 13.27 -44.77 40.05
CA HIS A 274 13.58 -45.68 41.16
C HIS A 274 14.91 -46.45 41.04
N GLU A 275 16.04 -45.76 41.13
CA GLU A 275 17.39 -46.38 41.19
C GLU A 275 17.73 -46.93 42.58
N ALA A 276 17.14 -46.33 43.63
CA ALA A 276 17.32 -46.67 45.02
C ALA A 276 16.02 -46.39 45.81
N ALA A 277 15.98 -46.75 47.08
CA ALA A 277 14.94 -46.35 48.02
C ALA A 277 15.54 -45.95 49.37
N LEU A 278 14.78 -45.16 50.14
CA LEU A 278 15.15 -44.80 51.51
C LEU A 278 15.16 -46.07 52.39
N ALA A 279 16.32 -46.48 52.91
CA ALA A 279 16.40 -47.58 53.87
C ALA A 279 15.76 -47.21 55.23
N LEU A 280 15.78 -45.93 55.56
CA LEU A 280 15.20 -45.36 56.77
C LEU A 280 14.37 -44.13 56.43
N ALA A 281 13.31 -43.88 57.21
CA ALA A 281 12.51 -42.67 57.05
C ALA A 281 13.41 -41.42 57.21
N SER A 282 13.24 -40.44 56.32
CA SER A 282 13.95 -39.16 56.42
C SER A 282 13.22 -38.23 57.39
N SER A 283 13.96 -37.32 58.02
CA SER A 283 13.39 -36.29 58.89
C SER A 283 13.49 -34.91 58.25
N SER A 284 12.53 -34.04 58.53
CA SER A 284 12.47 -32.68 57.96
C SER A 284 13.65 -31.77 58.35
N GLY A 285 14.44 -32.13 59.37
CA GLY A 285 15.62 -31.39 59.81
C GLY A 285 16.96 -32.01 59.42
N SER A 286 17.00 -33.25 58.92
CA SER A 286 18.25 -33.93 58.58
C SER A 286 18.59 -33.76 57.11
N GLN A 287 19.82 -33.35 56.80
CA GLN A 287 20.38 -33.38 55.45
C GLN A 287 20.90 -34.77 55.06
N VAL A 288 20.98 -35.68 56.02
CA VAL A 288 21.53 -37.02 55.82
C VAL A 288 20.39 -38.01 55.60
N VAL A 289 20.47 -38.75 54.49
CA VAL A 289 19.56 -39.86 54.18
C VAL A 289 20.34 -41.16 54.01
N THR A 290 19.73 -42.28 54.38
CA THR A 290 20.31 -43.62 54.20
C THR A 290 19.49 -44.36 53.16
N LEU A 291 20.15 -44.90 52.14
CA LEU A 291 19.54 -45.65 51.05
C LEU A 291 19.72 -47.16 51.25
N ASP A 292 18.94 -47.96 50.55
CA ASP A 292 19.16 -49.40 50.43
C ASP A 292 20.35 -49.71 49.52
N GLU A 293 20.49 -48.97 48.41
CA GLU A 293 21.56 -49.10 47.42
C GLU A 293 21.95 -47.72 46.84
N ALA A 294 23.08 -47.17 47.26
CA ALA A 294 23.58 -45.87 46.82
C ALA A 294 24.65 -45.97 45.71
N ALA A 295 25.06 -47.16 45.28
CA ALA A 295 26.10 -47.31 44.25
C ALA A 295 25.77 -46.62 42.92
N PRO A 296 24.51 -46.62 42.41
CA PRO A 296 24.14 -45.95 41.16
C PRO A 296 24.26 -44.41 41.20
N LEU A 297 24.24 -43.82 42.39
CA LEU A 297 24.21 -42.37 42.60
C LEU A 297 25.62 -41.82 42.82
N ASP A 298 26.05 -40.88 41.97
CA ASP A 298 27.38 -40.26 42.10
C ASP A 298 27.35 -39.07 43.07
N SER A 299 28.47 -38.79 43.76
CA SER A 299 28.59 -37.71 44.73
C SER A 299 28.38 -36.29 44.14
N GLU A 300 28.47 -36.14 42.82
CA GLU A 300 28.24 -34.86 42.14
C GLU A 300 26.84 -34.74 41.49
N THR A 301 25.99 -35.77 41.61
CA THR A 301 24.64 -35.76 41.04
C THR A 301 23.60 -35.11 41.95
N ALA A 302 22.43 -34.82 41.39
CA ALA A 302 21.24 -34.47 42.16
C ALA A 302 20.31 -35.68 42.24
N VAL A 303 19.46 -35.71 43.27
CA VAL A 303 18.47 -36.76 43.50
C VAL A 303 17.08 -36.19 43.56
N TRP A 304 16.13 -37.01 43.13
CA TRP A 304 14.70 -36.79 43.26
C TRP A 304 14.12 -37.87 44.17
N ILE A 305 13.42 -37.44 45.22
CA ILE A 305 12.75 -38.32 46.18
C ILE A 305 11.27 -38.02 46.06
N SER A 306 10.46 -39.04 45.77
CA SER A 306 9.02 -38.89 45.55
C SER A 306 8.26 -40.05 46.17
N ASP A 307 7.13 -39.76 46.83
CA ASP A 307 6.16 -40.76 47.30
C ASP A 307 4.88 -40.77 46.44
N GLY A 308 4.89 -40.06 45.31
CA GLY A 308 3.75 -39.87 44.41
C GLY A 308 2.81 -38.72 44.82
N SER A 309 2.83 -38.26 46.07
CA SER A 309 2.05 -37.10 46.54
C SER A 309 2.94 -35.87 46.80
N HIS A 310 4.17 -36.12 47.25
CA HIS A 310 5.18 -35.12 47.52
C HIS A 310 6.45 -35.51 46.81
N SER A 311 7.12 -34.54 46.21
CA SER A 311 8.42 -34.77 45.59
C SER A 311 9.40 -33.67 45.95
N VAL A 312 10.68 -34.02 46.01
CA VAL A 312 11.74 -33.08 46.35
C VAL A 312 13.00 -33.37 45.55
N ALA A 313 13.59 -32.32 44.99
CA ALA A 313 14.90 -32.38 44.35
C ALA A 313 15.99 -31.81 45.26
N ARG A 314 17.10 -32.52 45.42
CA ARG A 314 18.25 -32.10 46.23
C ARG A 314 19.57 -32.46 45.55
N ARG A 315 20.57 -31.58 45.66
CA ARG A 315 21.94 -31.89 45.22
C ARG A 315 22.64 -32.76 46.27
N ILE A 316 23.38 -33.78 45.83
CA ILE A 316 24.26 -34.56 46.71
C ILE A 316 25.52 -33.72 47.01
N GLN A 317 25.89 -33.62 48.28
CA GLN A 317 27.14 -32.99 48.72
C GLN A 317 28.25 -34.02 48.92
N SER A 318 27.91 -35.20 49.44
CA SER A 318 28.86 -36.29 49.63
C SER A 318 28.12 -37.63 49.76
N ARG A 319 28.84 -38.71 49.44
CA ARG A 319 28.39 -40.10 49.62
C ARG A 319 29.39 -40.84 50.50
N SER A 320 28.90 -41.56 51.50
CA SER A 320 29.69 -42.45 52.33
C SER A 320 28.93 -43.77 52.55
N GLY A 321 29.34 -44.83 51.83
CA GLY A 321 28.57 -46.07 51.78
C GLY A 321 27.16 -45.83 51.27
N GLN A 322 26.15 -46.29 52.03
CA GLN A 322 24.74 -46.10 51.73
C GLN A 322 24.16 -44.75 52.17
N THR A 323 24.99 -43.88 52.75
CA THR A 323 24.54 -42.60 53.29
C THR A 323 24.87 -41.47 52.33
N LEU A 324 23.87 -40.66 52.00
CA LEU A 324 24.02 -39.42 51.24
C LEU A 324 23.86 -38.21 52.16
N THR A 325 24.75 -37.24 52.01
CA THR A 325 24.57 -35.89 52.57
C THR A 325 24.03 -34.99 51.47
N LEU A 326 22.85 -34.40 51.67
CA LEU A 326 22.16 -33.55 50.71
C LEU A 326 22.37 -32.07 51.03
N ALA A 327 22.32 -31.21 50.01
CA ALA A 327 22.48 -29.76 50.18
C ALA A 327 21.38 -29.09 51.04
N GLY A 328 20.29 -29.80 51.33
CA GLY A 328 19.21 -29.38 52.20
C GLY A 328 18.38 -30.58 52.63
N ALA A 329 17.68 -30.47 53.76
CA ALA A 329 16.83 -31.54 54.23
C ALA A 329 15.75 -31.87 53.17
N PRO A 330 15.51 -33.15 52.87
CA PRO A 330 14.52 -33.54 51.87
C PRO A 330 13.09 -33.37 52.40
N GLY A 331 12.88 -33.46 53.71
CA GLY A 331 11.55 -33.51 54.31
C GLY A 331 11.32 -34.83 55.04
N ALA A 332 10.09 -35.08 55.45
CA ALA A 332 9.69 -36.34 56.06
C ALA A 332 9.16 -37.30 55.00
N PHE A 333 9.96 -38.31 54.63
CA PHE A 333 9.58 -39.40 53.74
C PHE A 333 9.70 -40.73 54.49
N ALA A 334 8.86 -41.70 54.11
CA ALA A 334 8.87 -43.02 54.74
C ALA A 334 10.07 -43.86 54.29
N ALA A 335 10.40 -44.90 55.05
CA ALA A 335 11.29 -45.94 54.55
C ALA A 335 10.62 -46.65 53.34
N GLY A 336 11.41 -46.99 52.33
CA GLY A 336 10.94 -47.54 51.06
C GLY A 336 10.54 -46.49 50.03
N THR A 337 10.51 -45.20 50.37
CA THR A 337 10.26 -44.14 49.38
C THR A 337 11.37 -44.15 48.33
N PRO A 338 11.03 -44.19 47.04
CA PRO A 338 12.03 -44.31 46.00
C PRO A 338 12.85 -43.02 45.82
N VAL A 339 14.08 -43.22 45.36
CA VAL A 339 15.08 -42.20 45.08
C VAL A 339 15.64 -42.44 43.69
N SER A 340 15.73 -41.37 42.89
CA SER A 340 16.19 -41.42 41.50
C SER A 340 17.27 -40.37 41.27
N ALA A 341 18.31 -40.66 40.49
CA ALA A 341 19.20 -39.61 39.99
C ALA A 341 18.43 -38.62 39.11
N LEU A 342 18.75 -37.34 39.24
CA LEU A 342 18.30 -36.30 38.34
C LEU A 342 19.34 -36.11 37.23
N TRP A 343 18.87 -36.16 36.00
CA TRP A 343 19.66 -35.85 34.81
C TRP A 343 19.49 -34.39 34.47
N LEU A 344 20.62 -33.71 34.26
CA LEU A 344 20.63 -32.42 33.62
C LEU A 344 20.42 -32.64 32.13
N CYS A 345 19.29 -32.17 31.60
CA CYS A 345 18.89 -32.48 30.24
C CYS A 345 18.19 -31.30 29.56
N ARG A 346 17.82 -31.51 28.31
CA ARG A 346 16.94 -30.63 27.52
C ARG A 346 15.98 -31.46 26.70
N PHE A 347 14.94 -30.81 26.20
CA PHE A 347 14.17 -31.38 25.10
C PHE A 347 15.08 -31.62 23.88
N SER A 348 14.95 -32.80 23.27
CA SER A 348 15.71 -33.20 22.10
C SER A 348 15.39 -32.37 20.85
N GLY A 349 14.16 -31.85 20.78
CA GLY A 349 13.65 -31.07 19.66
C GLY A 349 12.88 -29.83 20.11
N ASP A 350 12.57 -28.99 19.13
CA ASP A 350 11.87 -27.73 19.33
C ASP A 350 10.36 -27.83 19.19
N VAL A 351 9.82 -29.06 19.20
CA VAL A 351 8.41 -29.32 19.01
C VAL A 351 7.91 -30.22 20.13
N LEU A 352 6.93 -29.72 20.90
CA LEU A 352 6.16 -30.51 21.85
C LEU A 352 4.79 -30.83 21.25
N ARG A 353 4.43 -32.11 21.21
CA ARG A 353 3.12 -32.56 20.76
C ARG A 353 2.29 -33.04 21.94
N VAL A 354 1.07 -32.54 22.03
CA VAL A 354 0.09 -32.92 23.04
C VAL A 354 -1.19 -33.34 22.33
N ALA A 355 -1.77 -34.46 22.73
CA ALA A 355 -3.02 -34.97 22.21
C ALA A 355 -4.04 -35.08 23.35
N TRP A 356 -5.06 -34.22 23.35
CA TRP A 356 -6.14 -34.21 24.33
C TRP A 356 -7.25 -35.15 23.86
N GLU A 357 -7.48 -36.23 24.61
CA GLU A 357 -8.65 -37.11 24.43
C GLU A 357 -9.90 -36.47 25.04
N THR A 358 -9.71 -35.71 26.11
CA THR A 358 -10.71 -34.82 26.71
C THR A 358 -10.00 -33.53 27.17
N PRO A 359 -10.72 -32.45 27.51
CA PRO A 359 -10.08 -31.27 28.09
C PRO A 359 -9.23 -31.57 29.33
N ALA A 360 -9.57 -32.63 30.08
CA ALA A 360 -8.88 -33.02 31.32
C ALA A 360 -7.82 -34.10 31.14
N VAL A 361 -7.77 -34.83 30.02
CA VAL A 361 -6.84 -35.94 29.80
C VAL A 361 -6.09 -35.73 28.50
N ALA A 362 -4.77 -35.62 28.61
CA ALA A 362 -3.90 -35.50 27.45
C ALA A 362 -2.81 -36.57 27.48
N THR A 363 -2.30 -36.89 26.30
CA THR A 363 -1.10 -37.70 26.12
C THR A 363 -0.03 -36.87 25.42
N SER A 364 1.22 -37.04 25.81
CA SER A 364 2.36 -36.41 25.16
C SER A 364 3.54 -37.36 25.13
N THR A 365 4.34 -37.32 24.06
CA THR A 365 5.63 -38.00 24.02
C THR A 365 6.72 -36.97 24.10
N ILE A 366 7.57 -37.09 25.11
CA ILE A 366 8.76 -36.26 25.27
C ILE A 366 10.02 -37.08 25.00
N GLU A 367 11.01 -36.44 24.42
CA GLU A 367 12.35 -36.99 24.30
C GLU A 367 13.34 -35.98 24.88
N LEU A 368 14.10 -36.41 25.88
CA LEU A 368 15.10 -35.63 26.59
C LEU A 368 16.50 -36.16 26.29
N VAL A 369 17.46 -35.24 26.16
CA VAL A 369 18.88 -35.55 25.97
C VAL A 369 19.64 -35.08 27.19
N GLU A 370 20.36 -35.99 27.84
CA GLU A 370 21.26 -35.68 28.95
C GLU A 370 22.45 -34.84 28.47
N LEU A 371 22.90 -33.88 29.27
CA LEU A 371 24.01 -32.99 28.97
C LEU A 371 25.09 -33.02 30.07
N PRO A 372 25.84 -34.14 30.21
CA PRO A 372 26.86 -34.25 31.25
C PRO A 372 27.96 -33.19 31.10
N ALA A 373 28.30 -32.84 29.85
CA ALA A 373 29.32 -31.85 29.53
C ALA A 373 28.95 -30.40 29.94
N GLU A 374 27.67 -30.13 30.21
CA GLU A 374 27.21 -28.83 30.73
C GLU A 374 27.03 -28.84 32.25
N ALA A 375 26.92 -30.02 32.89
CA ALA A 375 26.91 -30.14 34.34
C ALA A 375 28.30 -29.83 34.95
N ALA A 376 29.38 -30.20 34.26
CA ALA A 376 30.76 -29.93 34.64
C ALA A 376 31.43 -28.96 33.65
N LEU A 377 31.25 -27.66 33.86
CA LEU A 377 31.85 -26.63 33.01
C LEU A 377 33.36 -26.50 33.28
N PRO A 378 34.21 -26.43 32.23
CA PRO A 378 35.62 -26.10 32.39
C PRO A 378 35.83 -24.65 32.81
N ASP A 379 37.04 -24.38 33.29
CA ASP A 379 37.51 -23.02 33.57
C ASP A 379 37.33 -22.11 32.34
N GLY A 380 36.67 -20.97 32.56
CA GLY A 380 36.40 -19.95 31.54
C GLY A 380 35.04 -20.07 30.85
N GLU A 381 34.35 -21.21 30.96
CA GLU A 381 33.00 -21.37 30.45
C GLU A 381 31.96 -21.03 31.54
N THR A 382 30.93 -20.27 31.17
CA THR A 382 29.82 -19.90 32.07
C THR A 382 28.49 -20.31 31.46
N GLN A 383 27.68 -21.05 32.22
CA GLN A 383 26.34 -21.45 31.79
C GLN A 383 25.50 -20.22 31.45
N GLY A 384 24.89 -20.23 30.28
CA GLY A 384 24.00 -19.18 29.78
C GLY A 384 24.71 -17.93 29.25
N SER A 385 26.03 -17.86 29.32
CA SER A 385 26.83 -16.78 28.74
C SER A 385 27.72 -17.28 27.61
N THR A 386 28.38 -18.41 27.82
CA THR A 386 29.26 -19.02 26.82
C THR A 386 28.80 -20.40 26.44
N VAL A 387 28.13 -21.20 27.27
CA VAL A 387 27.59 -22.53 26.89
C VAL A 387 26.11 -22.63 27.26
N GLY A 388 25.36 -23.41 26.48
CA GLY A 388 23.95 -23.71 26.74
C GLY A 388 23.00 -22.65 26.22
N ASP A 389 22.03 -22.21 27.06
CA ASP A 389 21.00 -21.22 26.71
C ASP A 389 21.58 -19.81 26.76
N LEU A 390 22.15 -19.31 25.66
CA LEU A 390 22.90 -18.04 25.58
C LEU A 390 22.04 -16.77 25.73
N GLY A 391 20.79 -16.91 26.19
CA GLY A 391 19.78 -15.87 26.15
C GLY A 391 19.15 -15.72 24.76
N GLY A 392 18.01 -15.05 24.72
CA GLY A 392 17.32 -14.76 23.45
C GLY A 392 18.14 -13.76 22.63
N VAL A 393 18.19 -13.99 21.32
CA VAL A 393 18.82 -13.06 20.37
C VAL A 393 17.75 -12.45 19.49
N TRP A 394 17.90 -11.17 19.19
CA TRP A 394 17.07 -10.48 18.22
C TRP A 394 17.95 -9.83 17.15
N TRP A 395 17.41 -9.77 15.93
CA TRP A 395 18.04 -9.10 14.80
C TRP A 395 17.26 -7.83 14.46
N GLY A 396 17.95 -6.69 14.56
CA GLY A 396 17.42 -5.38 14.23
C GLY A 396 17.84 -4.92 12.85
N TYR A 397 16.89 -4.42 12.07
CA TYR A 397 17.12 -3.89 10.73
C TYR A 397 16.73 -2.41 10.72
N LEU A 398 17.73 -1.54 10.71
CA LEU A 398 17.52 -0.12 10.49
C LEU A 398 17.67 0.14 8.99
N VAL A 399 16.57 0.53 8.36
CA VAL A 399 16.50 0.83 6.93
C VAL A 399 16.30 2.33 6.78
N SER A 400 17.09 3.00 5.95
CA SER A 400 16.94 4.43 5.71
C SER A 400 17.11 4.80 4.25
N ASP A 401 16.29 5.75 3.76
CA ASP A 401 16.47 6.39 2.45
C ASP A 401 17.23 7.72 2.54
N GLY A 402 17.73 8.07 3.74
CA GLY A 402 18.37 9.34 4.05
C GLY A 402 17.43 10.42 4.58
N VAL A 403 16.11 10.23 4.49
CA VAL A 403 15.09 11.14 5.02
C VAL A 403 14.29 10.45 6.13
N VAL A 404 13.78 9.26 5.84
CA VAL A 404 13.04 8.42 6.78
C VAL A 404 13.90 7.26 7.22
N THR A 405 13.72 6.86 8.49
CA THR A 405 14.36 5.70 9.07
C THR A 405 13.28 4.76 9.58
N TRP A 406 13.26 3.55 9.03
CA TRP A 406 12.42 2.45 9.48
C TRP A 406 13.23 1.50 10.35
N ARG A 407 12.59 0.94 11.36
CA ARG A 407 13.20 0.02 12.33
C ARG A 407 12.36 -1.24 12.39
N PHE A 408 12.94 -2.35 11.97
CA PHE A 408 12.27 -3.64 11.93
C PHE A 408 13.04 -4.68 12.72
N THR A 409 12.37 -5.63 13.36
CA THR A 409 13.02 -6.78 13.99
C THR A 409 12.49 -8.07 13.39
N SER A 410 13.32 -9.11 13.31
CA SER A 410 12.89 -10.48 13.00
C SER A 410 12.31 -11.19 14.23
N HIS A 411 12.44 -10.58 15.41
CA HIS A 411 11.85 -11.06 16.65
C HIS A 411 10.32 -10.99 16.57
N ASP A 412 9.64 -11.86 17.31
CA ASP A 412 8.18 -12.00 17.29
C ASP A 412 7.44 -10.82 17.95
N SER A 413 8.10 -10.13 18.88
CA SER A 413 7.61 -8.91 19.53
C SER A 413 8.45 -7.67 19.19
N ALA A 414 7.87 -6.49 19.39
CA ALA A 414 8.60 -5.23 19.33
C ALA A 414 9.71 -5.19 20.39
N ILE A 415 10.84 -4.58 20.02
CA ILE A 415 12.03 -4.47 20.88
C ILE A 415 12.43 -2.99 21.02
N ASP A 416 12.44 -2.48 22.25
CA ASP A 416 12.98 -1.16 22.55
C ASP A 416 14.48 -1.23 22.80
N ALA A 417 15.27 -0.78 21.82
CA ALA A 417 16.73 -0.77 21.88
C ALA A 417 17.30 0.57 22.42
N GLY A 418 16.52 1.32 23.21
CA GLY A 418 16.96 2.53 23.89
C GLY A 418 17.28 3.66 22.91
N ALA A 419 18.56 4.07 22.84
CA ALA A 419 18.98 5.17 21.96
C ALA A 419 18.77 4.87 20.46
N LEU A 420 18.72 3.59 20.08
CA LEU A 420 18.40 3.19 18.70
C LEU A 420 16.91 3.29 18.40
N GLY A 421 16.03 3.37 19.42
CA GLY A 421 14.58 3.40 19.31
C GLY A 421 13.92 2.01 19.26
N THR A 422 12.60 1.99 19.07
CA THR A 422 11.80 0.76 18.99
C THR A 422 11.87 0.14 17.59
N PHE A 423 12.17 -1.16 17.54
CA PHE A 423 12.14 -1.99 16.34
C PHE A 423 10.84 -2.78 16.30
N GLU A 424 10.10 -2.64 15.20
CA GLU A 424 8.79 -3.28 15.02
C GLU A 424 8.91 -4.66 14.36
N PRO A 425 8.17 -5.68 14.84
CA PRO A 425 8.27 -7.03 14.29
C PRO A 425 7.76 -7.05 12.84
N ARG A 426 8.57 -7.59 11.92
CA ARG A 426 8.21 -7.75 10.50
C ARG A 426 8.78 -9.05 9.96
N PRO A 427 8.21 -9.61 8.86
CA PRO A 427 8.74 -10.79 8.21
C PRO A 427 10.01 -10.43 7.42
N ILE A 428 11.10 -10.14 8.13
CA ILE A 428 12.41 -9.82 7.60
C ILE A 428 13.42 -10.79 8.19
N ASP A 429 14.23 -11.38 7.32
CA ASP A 429 15.33 -12.26 7.68
C ASP A 429 16.54 -11.93 6.80
N HIS A 430 17.72 -12.41 7.19
CA HIS A 430 18.94 -12.25 6.39
C HIS A 430 19.70 -13.57 6.30
N GLY A 431 20.35 -13.79 5.15
CA GLY A 431 21.31 -14.89 5.00
C GLY A 431 22.62 -14.60 5.74
N ASP A 432 23.56 -15.54 5.66
CA ASP A 432 24.82 -15.47 6.37
C ASP A 432 25.60 -14.16 6.11
N ILE A 433 26.18 -13.61 7.19
CA ILE A 433 27.03 -12.42 7.12
C ILE A 433 28.48 -12.87 7.13
N GLU A 434 29.02 -13.09 5.94
CA GLU A 434 30.44 -13.42 5.77
C GLU A 434 31.30 -12.16 5.90
N GLN A 435 32.21 -12.17 6.88
CA GLN A 435 33.26 -11.16 7.04
C GLN A 435 34.61 -11.80 6.75
N GLU A 436 35.31 -11.29 5.73
CA GLU A 436 36.67 -11.68 5.39
C GLU A 436 37.61 -10.51 5.67
N LEU A 437 38.86 -10.80 5.99
CA LEU A 437 39.91 -9.78 6.22
C LEU A 437 40.33 -9.06 4.92
N ASN A 438 40.05 -9.66 3.77
CA ASN A 438 40.37 -9.08 2.48
C ASN A 438 39.32 -8.01 2.11
N LEU A 439 39.60 -7.22 1.07
CA LEU A 439 38.62 -6.27 0.50
C LEU A 439 37.57 -6.99 -0.38
N ALA A 440 37.26 -8.27 -0.11
CA ALA A 440 36.28 -8.99 -0.90
C ALA A 440 34.86 -8.44 -0.69
N ARG A 441 33.95 -8.92 -1.53
CA ARG A 441 32.55 -8.52 -1.48
C ARG A 441 31.88 -9.17 -0.28
N HIS A 442 31.39 -8.33 0.64
CA HIS A 442 30.45 -8.73 1.67
C HIS A 442 29.05 -8.35 1.19
N ASP A 443 28.37 -9.29 0.55
CA ASP A 443 26.97 -9.12 0.13
C ASP A 443 26.10 -9.96 1.09
N VAL A 444 25.10 -9.33 1.71
CA VAL A 444 24.10 -10.01 2.55
C VAL A 444 22.77 -10.01 1.81
N SER A 445 22.08 -11.13 1.78
CA SER A 445 20.76 -11.23 1.15
C SER A 445 19.67 -11.14 2.21
N LEU A 446 18.80 -10.12 2.14
CA LEU A 446 17.60 -10.06 2.98
C LEU A 446 16.45 -10.83 2.32
N ALA A 447 15.74 -11.64 3.09
CA ALA A 447 14.47 -12.24 2.71
C ALA A 447 13.34 -11.47 3.41
N LEU A 448 12.36 -10.99 2.63
CA LEU A 448 11.27 -10.15 3.11
C LEU A 448 9.94 -10.79 2.72
N GLY A 449 8.97 -10.83 3.63
CA GLY A 449 7.55 -10.95 3.29
C GLY A 449 7.00 -9.61 2.78
N SER A 450 5.84 -9.63 2.12
CA SER A 450 5.14 -8.40 1.72
C SER A 450 4.30 -7.87 2.88
N TRP A 451 4.36 -6.57 3.15
CA TRP A 451 3.46 -5.88 4.07
C TRP A 451 3.22 -4.44 3.61
N ASP A 452 2.08 -3.89 4.01
CA ASP A 452 1.71 -2.52 3.70
C ASP A 452 2.66 -1.52 4.38
N GLY A 453 3.13 -0.54 3.61
CA GLY A 453 4.08 0.46 4.09
C GLY A 453 5.55 0.00 4.08
N SER A 454 5.87 -1.19 3.55
CA SER A 454 7.26 -1.61 3.37
C SER A 454 8.05 -0.62 2.50
N PRO A 455 9.23 -0.13 2.93
CA PRO A 455 10.05 0.75 2.12
C PRO A 455 10.53 0.07 0.83
N PHE A 456 10.60 -1.27 0.83
CA PHE A 456 11.04 -2.05 -0.31
C PHE A 456 9.98 -2.11 -1.42
N GLU A 457 8.68 -2.16 -1.11
CA GLU A 457 7.58 -2.16 -2.10
C GLU A 457 7.62 -0.93 -3.03
N ARG A 458 8.27 0.17 -2.61
CA ARG A 458 8.55 1.31 -3.48
C ARG A 458 9.35 0.92 -4.72
N TRP A 459 10.24 -0.08 -4.64
CA TRP A 459 10.99 -0.58 -5.80
C TRP A 459 10.16 -1.43 -6.76
N ARG A 460 9.06 -2.03 -6.29
CA ARG A 460 8.14 -2.78 -7.15
C ARG A 460 7.44 -1.86 -8.15
N THR A 461 7.06 -0.67 -7.69
CA THR A 461 6.32 0.32 -8.47
C THR A 461 7.22 1.36 -9.12
N ASP A 462 8.35 1.70 -8.50
CA ASP A 462 9.28 2.74 -8.95
C ASP A 462 10.74 2.23 -8.97
N ARG A 463 11.24 1.93 -10.17
CA ARG A 463 12.65 1.55 -10.37
C ARG A 463 13.64 2.67 -10.04
N SER A 464 13.17 3.90 -9.91
CA SER A 464 13.98 5.07 -9.56
C SER A 464 13.99 5.40 -8.07
N ALA A 465 13.29 4.62 -7.24
CA ALA A 465 13.32 4.83 -5.80
C ALA A 465 14.77 4.77 -5.27
N PRO A 466 15.09 5.58 -4.25
CA PRO A 466 16.44 5.71 -3.74
C PRO A 466 17.01 4.37 -3.28
N GLN A 467 18.34 4.25 -3.31
CA GLN A 467 19.02 3.14 -2.64
C GLN A 467 18.79 3.28 -1.14
N LEU A 468 18.41 2.17 -0.51
CA LEU A 468 18.20 2.13 0.93
C LEU A 468 19.52 1.74 1.60
N LEU A 469 19.92 2.50 2.62
CA LEU A 469 20.94 2.08 3.57
C LEU A 469 20.30 1.09 4.53
N VAL A 470 20.90 -0.09 4.71
CA VAL A 470 20.47 -1.09 5.67
C VAL A 470 21.60 -1.32 6.66
N GLN A 471 21.26 -1.26 7.94
CA GLN A 471 22.11 -1.62 9.07
C GLN A 471 21.47 -2.79 9.81
N ILE A 472 22.25 -3.85 10.04
CA ILE A 472 21.82 -5.06 10.75
C ILE A 472 22.49 -5.06 12.12
N PHE A 473 21.69 -5.13 13.16
CA PHE A 473 22.09 -5.17 14.56
C PHE A 473 21.80 -6.55 15.14
N GLU A 474 22.69 -7.03 15.98
CA GLU A 474 22.51 -8.21 16.84
C GLU A 474 22.38 -7.71 18.28
N GLY A 475 21.33 -8.12 18.99
CA GLY A 475 21.16 -7.79 20.40
C GLY A 475 20.66 -8.97 21.22
N ASN A 476 20.90 -8.90 22.53
CA ASN A 476 20.33 -9.83 23.50
C ASN A 476 18.96 -9.30 23.95
N THR A 477 17.93 -10.14 23.99
CA THR A 477 16.58 -9.75 24.40
C THR A 477 16.49 -9.34 25.88
N ALA A 478 17.40 -9.82 26.73
CA ALA A 478 17.51 -9.41 28.13
C ALA A 478 18.19 -8.04 28.32
N ALA A 479 18.96 -7.58 27.33
CA ALA A 479 19.60 -6.27 27.33
C ALA A 479 19.52 -5.61 25.95
N PRO A 480 18.32 -5.25 25.45
CA PRO A 480 18.14 -4.79 24.07
C PRO A 480 18.91 -3.52 23.73
N SER A 481 19.17 -2.66 24.72
CA SER A 481 19.95 -1.43 24.55
C SER A 481 21.43 -1.67 24.25
N ALA A 482 21.95 -2.88 24.48
CA ALA A 482 23.34 -3.28 24.20
C ALA A 482 23.53 -3.87 22.79
N ALA A 483 22.65 -3.55 21.84
CA ALA A 483 22.73 -4.06 20.48
C ALA A 483 24.01 -3.61 19.75
N ARG A 484 24.63 -4.55 19.04
CA ARG A 484 25.86 -4.36 18.26
C ARG A 484 25.54 -4.30 16.76
N LEU A 485 26.06 -3.29 16.07
CA LEU A 485 26.01 -3.24 14.60
C LEU A 485 26.92 -4.32 14.01
N ILE A 486 26.35 -5.27 13.27
CA ILE A 486 27.07 -6.37 12.62
C ILE A 486 27.40 -6.05 11.17
N PHE A 487 26.45 -5.43 10.46
CA PHE A 487 26.57 -5.17 9.04
C PHE A 487 25.93 -3.84 8.67
N SER A 488 26.53 -3.14 7.69
CA SER A 488 26.00 -1.90 7.13
C SER A 488 26.28 -1.88 5.64
N GLY A 489 25.24 -1.69 4.83
CA GLY A 489 25.36 -1.75 3.39
C GLY A 489 24.23 -1.06 2.64
N ARG A 490 24.38 -0.93 1.32
CA ARG A 490 23.34 -0.36 0.46
C ARG A 490 22.58 -1.47 -0.25
N ALA A 491 21.27 -1.50 -0.01
CA ALA A 491 20.36 -2.40 -0.65
C ALA A 491 20.22 -2.07 -2.14
N ARG A 492 20.24 -3.12 -2.98
CA ARG A 492 20.00 -3.05 -4.42
C ARG A 492 18.58 -3.49 -4.75
N THR A 493 18.21 -3.38 -6.02
CA THR A 493 16.87 -3.74 -6.52
C THR A 493 16.39 -5.08 -5.97
N ALA A 494 15.26 -5.04 -5.26
CA ALA A 494 14.56 -6.23 -4.77
C ALA A 494 14.13 -7.14 -5.91
N ARG A 495 14.27 -8.45 -5.71
CA ARG A 495 13.70 -9.49 -6.59
C ARG A 495 12.44 -10.03 -5.93
N TYR A 496 11.31 -9.89 -6.59
CA TYR A 496 10.02 -10.34 -6.06
C TYR A 496 9.65 -11.73 -6.60
N SER A 497 9.17 -12.60 -5.71
CA SER A 497 8.60 -13.90 -6.02
C SER A 497 7.25 -14.04 -5.29
N GLY A 498 6.18 -13.56 -5.91
CA GLY A 498 4.86 -13.52 -5.28
C GLY A 498 4.82 -12.52 -4.12
N ALA A 499 4.56 -13.02 -2.91
CA ALA A 499 4.49 -12.24 -1.67
C ALA A 499 5.84 -12.12 -0.94
N THR A 500 6.91 -12.75 -1.46
CA THR A 500 8.26 -12.63 -0.88
C THR A 500 9.16 -11.80 -1.79
N ALA A 501 10.13 -11.12 -1.19
CA ALA A 501 11.16 -10.37 -1.89
C ALA A 501 12.54 -10.72 -1.34
N THR A 502 13.51 -10.85 -2.23
CA THR A 502 14.92 -11.04 -1.89
C THR A 502 15.70 -9.77 -2.24
N VAL A 503 16.36 -9.18 -1.27
CA VAL A 503 17.06 -7.89 -1.40
C VAL A 503 18.55 -8.08 -1.15
N PRO A 504 19.40 -8.01 -2.20
CA PRO A 504 20.84 -8.04 -1.99
C PRO A 504 21.32 -6.69 -1.43
N VAL A 505 21.99 -6.73 -0.29
CA VAL A 505 22.59 -5.58 0.39
C VAL A 505 24.10 -5.67 0.28
N ARG A 506 24.69 -4.67 -0.35
CA ARG A 506 26.14 -4.63 -0.56
C ARG A 506 26.83 -3.86 0.53
N GLY A 507 27.81 -4.50 1.17
CA GLY A 507 28.66 -3.87 2.16
C GLY A 507 29.53 -2.74 1.59
N PRO A 508 30.31 -2.07 2.45
CA PRO A 508 31.11 -0.91 2.05
C PRO A 508 32.19 -1.24 1.02
N SER A 509 32.68 -2.50 0.99
CA SER A 509 33.69 -2.95 0.04
C SER A 509 33.22 -2.87 -1.42
N ALA A 510 31.92 -2.85 -1.67
CA ALA A 510 31.36 -2.63 -3.00
C ALA A 510 31.71 -1.26 -3.62
N LEU A 511 32.26 -0.32 -2.84
CA LEU A 511 32.85 0.90 -3.38
C LEU A 511 34.14 0.63 -4.18
N PHE A 512 34.92 -0.39 -3.80
CA PHE A 512 36.14 -0.80 -4.51
C PHE A 512 35.86 -1.63 -5.78
N ASP A 513 34.64 -2.17 -5.90
CA ASP A 513 34.19 -2.87 -7.11
C ASP A 513 33.92 -1.97 -8.32
N LEU A 514 34.01 -0.66 -8.14
CA LEU A 514 33.87 0.28 -9.24
C LEU A 514 35.00 0.03 -10.24
N LYS A 515 34.68 -0.71 -11.31
CA LYS A 515 35.60 -1.09 -12.41
C LYS A 515 36.16 0.10 -13.19
N GLY A 516 35.85 1.34 -12.81
CA GLY A 516 36.28 2.54 -13.51
C GLY A 516 36.41 3.73 -12.57
N PRO A 517 37.21 4.72 -12.95
CA PRO A 517 37.39 5.93 -12.17
C PRO A 517 36.06 6.69 -12.05
N VAL A 518 35.85 7.34 -10.90
CA VAL A 518 34.67 8.20 -10.64
C VAL A 518 34.54 9.33 -11.66
N ALA A 519 35.66 9.75 -12.26
CA ALA A 519 35.71 10.72 -13.33
C ALA A 519 36.48 10.17 -14.52
N ILE A 520 35.84 10.18 -15.70
CA ILE A 520 36.51 9.94 -16.98
C ILE A 520 36.66 11.29 -17.67
N VAL A 521 37.89 11.63 -18.08
CA VAL A 521 38.13 12.83 -18.89
C VAL A 521 37.47 12.61 -20.24
N SER A 522 36.32 13.26 -20.45
CA SER A 522 35.55 13.13 -21.68
C SER A 522 35.12 14.49 -22.21
N LYS A 523 34.57 14.53 -23.44
CA LYS A 523 33.95 15.75 -23.97
C LYS A 523 32.72 16.18 -23.16
N ARG A 524 32.17 15.32 -22.31
CA ARG A 524 31.03 15.59 -21.42
C ARG A 524 31.50 15.87 -19.99
N CYS A 525 30.74 16.67 -19.26
CA CYS A 525 30.95 16.92 -17.84
C CYS A 525 30.71 15.64 -17.03
N TRP A 526 31.61 15.29 -16.10
CA TRP A 526 31.42 14.13 -15.22
C TRP A 526 30.68 14.50 -13.92
N ALA A 527 30.72 15.77 -13.50
CA ALA A 527 30.20 16.20 -12.22
C ALA A 527 28.68 15.96 -12.11
N PRO A 528 28.17 15.37 -11.01
CA PRO A 528 26.73 15.20 -10.78
C PRO A 528 26.06 16.58 -10.74
N PHE A 529 24.93 16.75 -11.45
CA PHE A 529 24.28 18.06 -11.57
C PHE A 529 23.72 18.47 -10.20
N GLY A 530 24.01 19.69 -9.76
CA GLY A 530 23.67 20.14 -8.40
C GLY A 530 24.62 19.68 -7.29
N GLY A 531 25.55 18.75 -7.58
CA GLY A 531 26.56 18.33 -6.60
C GLY A 531 27.64 19.40 -6.39
N SER A 532 28.43 19.26 -5.32
CA SER A 532 29.51 20.20 -4.97
C SER A 532 30.50 20.47 -6.12
N ALA A 533 30.86 19.42 -6.86
CA ALA A 533 31.72 19.52 -8.05
C ALA A 533 31.07 20.29 -9.20
N CYS A 534 29.73 20.26 -9.31
CA CYS A 534 28.99 21.03 -10.30
C CYS A 534 28.80 22.46 -9.84
N GLY A 535 28.45 22.72 -8.58
CA GLY A 535 28.29 24.08 -8.06
C GLY A 535 27.05 24.85 -8.51
N VAL A 536 26.19 24.23 -9.34
CA VAL A 536 24.87 24.80 -9.65
C VAL A 536 24.00 24.63 -8.42
N ASP A 537 23.53 25.74 -7.84
CA ASP A 537 22.50 25.68 -6.80
C ASP A 537 21.17 25.25 -7.42
N LEU A 538 20.70 24.05 -7.09
CA LEU A 538 19.44 23.51 -7.61
C LEU A 538 18.25 24.37 -7.21
N ALA A 539 18.27 25.09 -6.09
CA ALA A 539 17.18 25.98 -5.71
C ALA A 539 17.02 27.13 -6.71
N SER A 540 18.13 27.74 -7.14
CA SER A 540 18.13 28.84 -8.12
C SER A 540 17.66 28.46 -9.53
N VAL A 541 17.77 27.18 -9.92
CA VAL A 541 17.45 26.71 -11.28
C VAL A 541 16.18 25.86 -11.36
N SER A 542 15.67 25.38 -10.22
CA SER A 542 14.39 24.67 -10.14
C SER A 542 13.19 25.62 -10.27
N THR A 543 12.02 25.07 -10.55
CA THR A 543 10.78 25.84 -10.60
C THR A 543 9.71 25.14 -9.79
N GLU A 544 9.15 25.84 -8.81
CA GLU A 544 7.96 25.40 -8.07
C GLU A 544 6.74 25.52 -8.99
N ALA A 545 5.94 24.47 -9.03
CA ALA A 545 4.83 24.31 -9.95
C ALA A 545 3.70 23.52 -9.31
N ASP A 546 2.49 23.73 -9.84
CA ASP A 546 1.31 22.95 -9.52
C ASP A 546 0.96 22.11 -10.75
N LEU A 547 0.61 20.83 -10.53
CA LEU A 547 0.17 19.95 -11.60
C LEU A 547 -1.24 20.40 -12.04
N ALA A 548 -1.35 20.88 -13.29
CA ALA A 548 -2.61 21.30 -13.88
C ALA A 548 -3.41 20.09 -14.39
N GLU A 549 -2.74 19.20 -15.11
CA GLU A 549 -3.38 18.09 -15.83
C GLU A 549 -2.39 16.95 -16.09
N ALA A 550 -2.88 15.70 -16.03
CA ALA A 550 -2.18 14.54 -16.56
C ALA A 550 -2.95 14.04 -17.80
N SER A 551 -2.32 14.15 -18.97
CA SER A 551 -2.93 13.76 -20.25
C SER A 551 -2.98 12.23 -20.39
N ALA A 552 -3.96 11.75 -21.17
CA ALA A 552 -4.11 10.32 -21.50
C ALA A 552 -2.89 9.73 -22.25
N ASP A 553 -2.08 10.56 -22.90
CA ASP A 553 -0.81 10.15 -23.53
C ASP A 553 0.34 9.99 -22.53
N GLY A 554 0.10 10.27 -21.24
CA GLY A 554 1.08 10.16 -20.16
C GLY A 554 1.93 11.41 -19.95
N LYS A 555 1.62 12.53 -20.61
CA LYS A 555 2.26 13.83 -20.34
C LYS A 555 1.70 14.49 -19.09
N LEU A 556 2.54 15.25 -18.40
CA LEU A 556 2.18 16.04 -17.23
C LEU A 556 2.26 17.53 -17.58
N HIS A 557 1.17 18.26 -17.39
CA HIS A 557 1.08 19.69 -17.64
C HIS A 557 1.12 20.45 -16.32
N PHE A 558 2.09 21.35 -16.18
CA PHE A 558 2.33 22.12 -14.97
C PHE A 558 2.05 23.61 -15.19
N VAL A 559 1.58 24.27 -14.14
CA VAL A 559 1.46 25.74 -14.02
C VAL A 559 2.44 26.21 -12.93
N ALA A 560 3.02 27.40 -13.06
CA ALA A 560 3.96 27.90 -12.06
C ALA A 560 3.22 28.18 -10.74
N ALA A 561 3.79 27.73 -9.61
CA ALA A 561 3.17 27.93 -8.30
C ALA A 561 3.28 29.41 -7.89
N GLY A 562 2.17 30.03 -7.47
CA GLY A 562 2.13 31.37 -6.88
C GLY A 562 2.54 32.56 -7.77
N THR A 563 2.99 32.33 -9.01
CA THR A 563 3.38 33.39 -9.96
C THR A 563 2.73 33.13 -11.31
N SER A 564 2.10 34.14 -11.91
CA SER A 564 1.36 33.99 -13.18
C SER A 564 2.26 33.76 -14.40
N THR A 565 3.59 33.74 -14.26
CA THR A 565 4.51 33.63 -15.40
C THR A 565 5.61 32.60 -15.16
N TRP A 566 5.67 31.60 -16.02
CA TRP A 566 6.83 30.71 -16.10
C TRP A 566 8.08 31.50 -16.53
N PRO A 567 9.25 31.24 -15.92
CA PRO A 567 10.50 31.80 -16.40
C PRO A 567 10.71 31.39 -17.86
N VAL A 568 11.15 32.33 -18.70
CA VAL A 568 11.50 32.04 -20.09
C VAL A 568 12.70 31.09 -20.09
N ARG A 569 12.45 29.82 -20.42
CA ARG A 569 13.49 28.79 -20.55
C ARG A 569 13.51 28.25 -21.99
N PRO A 570 14.67 27.83 -22.51
CA PRO A 570 14.76 27.15 -23.80
C PRO A 570 13.91 25.88 -23.83
N ARG A 571 13.53 25.42 -25.04
CA ARG A 571 12.97 24.07 -25.23
C ARG A 571 13.92 23.03 -24.62
N ASP A 572 13.37 22.00 -23.98
CA ASP A 572 14.15 20.94 -23.32
C ASP A 572 15.03 21.40 -22.13
N TYR A 573 14.80 22.58 -21.56
CA TYR A 573 15.54 23.03 -20.38
C TYR A 573 15.45 22.05 -19.19
N TYR A 574 14.32 21.35 -19.04
CA TYR A 574 14.13 20.36 -17.99
C TYR A 574 14.43 18.92 -18.43
N ARG A 575 14.88 18.72 -19.67
CA ARG A 575 15.25 17.40 -20.18
C ARG A 575 16.39 16.80 -19.35
N HIS A 576 16.32 15.49 -19.10
CA HIS A 576 17.22 14.75 -18.19
C HIS A 576 17.11 15.16 -16.72
N GLY A 577 16.21 16.08 -16.39
CA GLY A 577 15.91 16.49 -15.03
C GLY A 577 14.95 15.51 -14.35
N TYR A 578 14.37 15.97 -13.27
CA TYR A 578 13.30 15.24 -12.59
C TYR A 578 12.24 16.19 -12.04
N ILE A 579 11.02 15.71 -12.00
CA ILE A 579 9.93 16.33 -11.24
C ILE A 579 10.00 15.73 -9.85
N GLU A 580 10.07 16.57 -8.83
CA GLU A 580 10.08 16.20 -7.42
C GLU A 580 8.75 16.60 -6.77
N ARG A 581 8.16 15.72 -5.96
CA ARG A 581 7.00 16.05 -5.13
C ARG A 581 7.30 15.70 -3.68
N THR A 582 7.12 16.68 -2.81
CA THR A 582 7.07 16.44 -1.37
C THR A 582 5.71 15.82 -1.02
N LEU A 583 5.73 14.63 -0.44
CA LEU A 583 4.54 13.98 0.10
C LEU A 583 4.23 14.54 1.50
N ALA A 584 3.02 14.28 2.00
CA ALA A 584 2.59 14.74 3.32
C ALA A 584 3.47 14.23 4.47
N ASP A 585 4.18 13.10 4.27
CA ASP A 585 5.13 12.52 5.21
C ASP A 585 6.54 13.16 5.14
N GLY A 586 6.73 14.20 4.33
CA GLY A 586 8.00 14.88 4.12
C GLY A 586 8.96 14.14 3.18
N THR A 587 8.62 12.95 2.67
CA THR A 587 9.43 12.26 1.67
C THR A 587 9.23 12.84 0.28
N PHE A 588 10.24 12.70 -0.59
CA PHE A 588 10.17 13.20 -1.96
C PHE A 588 10.06 12.04 -2.97
N ARG A 589 9.16 12.17 -3.95
CA ARG A 589 9.15 11.29 -5.14
C ARG A 589 9.75 12.01 -6.34
N ARG A 590 10.62 11.34 -7.09
CA ARG A 590 11.29 11.89 -8.27
C ARG A 590 10.90 11.13 -9.54
N ILE A 591 10.44 11.84 -10.55
CA ILE A 591 10.12 11.27 -11.87
C ILE A 591 11.07 11.88 -12.90
N ARG A 592 11.86 11.05 -13.59
CA ARG A 592 12.77 11.55 -14.64
C ARG A 592 12.02 12.12 -15.83
N ILE A 593 12.55 13.20 -16.39
CA ILE A 593 11.99 13.91 -17.54
C ILE A 593 12.70 13.47 -18.82
N ALA A 594 11.96 12.89 -19.77
CA ALA A 594 12.47 12.53 -21.09
C ALA A 594 12.48 13.70 -22.08
N ALA A 595 11.46 14.56 -22.01
CA ALA A 595 11.33 15.76 -22.83
C ALA A 595 10.52 16.84 -22.09
N SER A 596 10.78 18.11 -22.39
CA SER A 596 10.00 19.22 -21.82
C SER A 596 9.75 20.31 -22.86
N GLU A 597 8.49 20.66 -23.05
CA GLU A 597 8.05 21.67 -24.01
C GLU A 597 7.22 22.73 -23.29
N ALA A 598 7.60 24.00 -23.46
CA ALA A 598 6.72 25.08 -23.08
C ALA A 598 5.57 25.09 -24.10
N VAL A 599 4.38 24.72 -23.66
CA VAL A 599 3.17 24.88 -24.45
C VAL A 599 2.94 26.38 -24.50
N ARG A 600 3.27 26.99 -25.64
CA ARG A 600 2.70 28.30 -25.95
C ARG A 600 1.22 28.02 -26.18
N ASP A 601 0.37 28.46 -25.25
CA ASP A 601 -1.01 28.72 -25.61
C ASP A 601 -0.94 29.58 -26.87
N GLU A 602 -1.54 29.09 -27.94
CA GLU A 602 -1.60 29.77 -29.22
C GLU A 602 -2.21 31.15 -28.98
N THR A 603 -1.36 32.16 -28.87
CA THR A 603 -1.76 33.56 -28.82
C THR A 603 -2.63 33.82 -30.04
N ILE A 604 -3.82 34.37 -29.83
CA ILE A 604 -4.57 35.07 -30.88
C ILE A 604 -3.54 35.96 -31.60
N PRO A 605 -3.26 35.73 -32.89
CA PRO A 605 -2.20 36.45 -33.57
C PRO A 605 -2.51 37.96 -33.52
N PRO A 606 -1.50 38.83 -33.35
CA PRO A 606 -1.71 40.27 -33.45
C PRO A 606 -2.45 40.55 -34.76
N VAL A 607 -3.52 41.34 -34.68
CA VAL A 607 -4.45 41.59 -35.79
C VAL A 607 -3.64 42.06 -37.01
N GLY A 608 -3.46 41.15 -37.98
CA GLY A 608 -2.83 41.45 -39.26
C GLY A 608 -3.76 42.32 -40.12
N THR A 609 -3.58 42.26 -41.45
CA THR A 609 -4.53 42.88 -42.38
C THR A 609 -5.95 42.36 -42.12
N LEU A 610 -6.88 43.28 -41.82
CA LEU A 610 -8.28 42.93 -41.57
C LEU A 610 -8.91 42.30 -42.81
N ASP A 611 -9.72 41.28 -42.58
CA ASP A 611 -10.63 40.74 -43.56
C ASP A 611 -11.55 41.88 -44.08
N PRO A 612 -11.79 42.01 -45.39
CA PRO A 612 -12.62 43.08 -45.92
C PRO A 612 -14.02 43.19 -45.29
N ALA A 613 -14.61 42.09 -44.80
CA ALA A 613 -15.91 42.13 -44.12
C ALA A 613 -15.76 42.66 -42.69
N ALA A 614 -14.70 42.25 -41.98
CA ALA A 614 -14.37 42.81 -40.66
C ALA A 614 -13.98 44.30 -40.74
N SER A 615 -13.29 44.71 -41.80
CA SER A 615 -12.95 46.11 -42.07
C SER A 615 -14.19 46.95 -42.41
N ALA A 616 -15.09 46.42 -43.25
CA ALA A 616 -16.38 47.06 -43.53
C ALA A 616 -17.22 47.20 -42.25
N TRP A 617 -17.31 46.13 -41.46
CA TRP A 617 -17.99 46.12 -40.17
C TRP A 617 -17.40 47.15 -39.20
N GLN A 618 -16.08 47.20 -39.06
CA GLN A 618 -15.40 48.19 -38.22
C GLN A 618 -15.75 49.61 -38.65
N SER A 619 -15.69 49.90 -39.95
CA SER A 619 -16.00 51.22 -40.49
C SER A 619 -17.45 51.61 -40.22
N GLU A 620 -18.36 50.66 -40.41
CA GLU A 620 -19.79 50.87 -40.18
C GLU A 620 -20.13 50.99 -38.68
N ALA A 621 -19.46 50.23 -37.81
CA ALA A 621 -19.66 50.33 -36.36
C ALA A 621 -19.21 51.71 -35.86
N LEU A 622 -18.02 52.16 -36.28
CA LEU A 622 -17.47 53.47 -35.92
C LEU A 622 -18.31 54.63 -36.46
N ALA A 623 -18.78 54.56 -37.71
CA ALA A 623 -19.59 55.61 -38.34
C ALA A 623 -20.91 55.88 -37.59
N TYR A 624 -21.38 54.93 -36.81
CA TYR A 624 -22.62 55.02 -36.04
C TYR A 624 -22.37 55.20 -34.54
N GLY A 625 -21.17 55.65 -34.15
CA GLY A 625 -20.83 55.92 -32.74
C GLY A 625 -20.44 54.68 -31.93
N GLY A 626 -20.15 53.56 -32.60
CA GLY A 626 -19.63 52.36 -31.96
C GLY A 626 -18.22 52.54 -31.41
N THR A 627 -17.92 51.89 -30.29
CA THR A 627 -16.54 51.70 -29.79
C THR A 627 -16.14 50.24 -29.97
N LEU A 628 -14.85 49.97 -30.16
CA LEU A 628 -14.32 48.64 -30.49
C LEU A 628 -13.09 48.33 -29.65
N GLY A 629 -13.11 47.19 -28.95
CA GLY A 629 -11.95 46.63 -28.26
C GLY A 629 -11.02 45.91 -29.24
N THR A 630 -9.74 45.81 -28.89
CA THR A 630 -8.76 45.04 -29.68
C THR A 630 -9.17 43.57 -29.82
N ASP A 631 -9.72 43.01 -28.75
CA ASP A 631 -10.17 41.62 -28.72
C ASP A 631 -11.44 41.43 -29.56
N THR A 632 -12.37 42.39 -29.51
CA THR A 632 -13.57 42.40 -30.36
C THR A 632 -13.19 42.37 -31.83
N LEU A 633 -12.23 43.21 -32.22
CA LEU A 633 -11.79 43.30 -33.60
C LEU A 633 -11.05 42.03 -34.04
N ALA A 634 -10.26 41.43 -33.15
CA ALA A 634 -9.60 40.15 -33.43
C ALA A 634 -10.60 39.01 -33.64
N ILE A 635 -11.61 38.90 -32.77
CA ILE A 635 -12.70 37.91 -32.89
C ILE A 635 -13.48 38.13 -34.19
N CYS A 636 -13.90 39.36 -34.48
CA CYS A 636 -14.60 39.68 -35.73
C CYS A 636 -13.76 39.36 -36.96
N ASN A 637 -12.46 39.63 -36.92
CA ASN A 637 -11.53 39.35 -38.01
C ASN A 637 -11.37 37.84 -38.25
N GLN A 638 -11.16 37.07 -37.19
CA GLN A 638 -11.08 35.61 -37.26
C GLN A 638 -12.39 35.00 -37.73
N LEU A 639 -13.52 35.48 -37.21
CA LEU A 639 -14.86 35.04 -37.62
C LEU A 639 -15.08 35.27 -39.13
N ALA A 640 -14.77 36.47 -39.62
CA ALA A 640 -14.92 36.81 -41.03
C ALA A 640 -14.00 35.95 -41.94
N ALA A 641 -12.74 35.77 -41.54
CA ALA A 641 -11.77 34.97 -42.29
C ALA A 641 -12.17 33.48 -42.35
N SER A 642 -12.56 32.90 -41.21
CA SER A 642 -12.99 31.51 -41.13
C SER A 642 -14.29 31.28 -41.91
N LEU A 643 -15.26 32.19 -41.79
CA LEU A 643 -16.53 32.07 -42.51
C LEU A 643 -16.34 32.09 -44.02
N ARG A 644 -15.43 32.91 -44.56
CA ARG A 644 -15.11 32.91 -46.00
C ARG A 644 -14.58 31.59 -46.54
N GLY A 645 -13.95 30.79 -45.68
CA GLY A 645 -13.50 29.45 -46.03
C GLY A 645 -14.65 28.44 -46.17
N THR A 646 -15.85 28.76 -45.65
CA THR A 646 -17.00 27.86 -45.69
C THR A 646 -17.76 27.94 -47.00
N SER A 647 -18.38 26.83 -47.38
CA SER A 647 -19.30 26.77 -48.51
C SER A 647 -20.55 27.64 -48.31
N ALA A 648 -20.95 27.88 -47.07
CA ALA A 648 -22.10 28.70 -46.70
C ALA A 648 -21.90 30.22 -46.90
N TRP A 649 -20.66 30.72 -46.97
CA TRP A 649 -20.38 32.17 -47.05
C TRP A 649 -21.13 32.86 -48.19
N SER A 650 -21.15 32.25 -49.38
CA SER A 650 -21.83 32.81 -50.55
C SER A 650 -23.34 32.92 -50.37
N LYS A 651 -23.93 32.12 -49.48
CA LYS A 651 -25.36 32.14 -49.15
C LYS A 651 -25.68 33.11 -48.02
N ILE A 652 -24.75 33.46 -47.14
CA ILE A 652 -25.00 34.43 -46.06
C ILE A 652 -25.25 35.82 -46.65
N ILE A 653 -26.49 36.29 -46.55
CA ILE A 653 -26.92 37.62 -47.02
C ILE A 653 -26.97 38.65 -45.89
N TYR A 654 -27.15 38.17 -44.66
CA TYR A 654 -27.13 38.98 -43.45
C TYR A 654 -26.48 38.18 -42.31
N LEU A 655 -25.55 38.76 -41.55
CA LEU A 655 -24.95 38.13 -40.38
C LEU A 655 -24.60 39.20 -39.36
N ALA A 656 -25.21 39.15 -38.19
CA ALA A 656 -25.00 40.07 -37.09
C ALA A 656 -24.42 39.31 -35.90
N PRO A 657 -23.10 39.37 -35.69
CA PRO A 657 -22.49 38.85 -34.49
C PRO A 657 -22.74 39.86 -33.36
N PHE A 658 -23.21 39.40 -32.21
CA PHE A 658 -23.47 40.28 -31.08
C PHE A 658 -22.14 40.59 -30.36
N LEU A 659 -21.28 41.40 -30.99
CA LEU A 659 -19.92 41.71 -30.55
C LEU A 659 -19.69 43.21 -30.53
N GLY A 660 -19.05 43.75 -29.48
CA GLY A 660 -18.84 45.19 -29.35
C GLY A 660 -18.55 45.60 -27.92
N THR A 661 -18.05 46.82 -27.74
CA THR A 661 -17.92 47.45 -26.41
C THR A 661 -19.11 48.37 -26.10
N ASN A 662 -20.01 48.61 -27.07
CA ASN A 662 -21.27 49.33 -26.89
C ASN A 662 -22.37 48.83 -27.84
N LEU A 663 -23.60 49.32 -27.68
CA LEU A 663 -24.76 48.86 -28.44
C LEU A 663 -24.67 49.14 -29.94
N ALA A 664 -24.10 50.30 -30.32
CA ALA A 664 -23.91 50.65 -31.72
C ALA A 664 -22.98 49.66 -32.44
N ALA A 665 -21.90 49.21 -31.79
CA ALA A 665 -21.03 48.16 -32.33
C ALA A 665 -21.71 46.79 -32.34
N ALA A 666 -22.35 46.38 -31.23
CA ALA A 666 -23.02 45.08 -31.09
C ALA A 666 -24.20 44.86 -32.04
N SER A 667 -24.84 45.94 -32.51
CA SER A 667 -25.92 45.90 -33.51
C SER A 667 -25.47 46.10 -34.94
N THR A 668 -24.16 46.24 -35.20
CA THR A 668 -23.67 46.39 -36.58
C THR A 668 -23.51 45.01 -37.21
N PRO A 669 -24.16 44.72 -38.35
CA PRO A 669 -24.02 43.43 -39.03
C PRO A 669 -22.63 43.28 -39.68
N LEU A 670 -21.98 42.12 -39.48
CA LEU A 670 -20.72 41.78 -40.14
C LEU A 670 -20.91 41.53 -41.65
N VAL A 671 -22.08 41.02 -42.04
CA VAL A 671 -22.48 40.86 -43.44
C VAL A 671 -23.84 41.51 -43.64
N ASN A 672 -23.97 42.41 -44.61
CA ASN A 672 -25.24 43.04 -44.97
C ASN A 672 -25.32 43.30 -46.49
N ARG A 673 -25.48 42.23 -47.28
CA ARG A 673 -25.40 42.32 -48.75
C ARG A 673 -26.58 43.02 -49.39
N LEU A 674 -27.68 43.17 -48.65
CA LEU A 674 -28.93 43.73 -49.12
C LEU A 674 -29.21 45.12 -48.56
N GLY A 675 -28.25 45.71 -47.84
CA GLY A 675 -28.39 47.05 -47.24
C GLY A 675 -29.56 47.13 -46.24
N TRP A 676 -29.83 46.03 -45.53
CA TRP A 676 -30.91 45.98 -44.55
C TRP A 676 -30.64 46.91 -43.38
N PRO A 677 -31.70 47.46 -42.76
CA PRO A 677 -31.54 48.19 -41.53
C PRO A 677 -30.89 47.31 -40.47
N ARG A 678 -30.22 47.98 -39.53
CA ARG A 678 -29.64 47.33 -38.36
C ARG A 678 -30.72 46.71 -37.49
N PRO A 679 -30.38 45.71 -36.66
CA PRO A 679 -31.28 45.25 -35.63
C PRO A 679 -31.66 46.43 -34.73
N THR A 680 -32.96 46.70 -34.62
CA THR A 680 -33.50 47.64 -33.65
C THR A 680 -33.45 46.99 -32.28
N MET A 681 -32.91 47.69 -31.30
CA MET A 681 -32.74 47.16 -29.95
C MET A 681 -33.77 47.79 -29.01
N TYR A 682 -34.64 46.96 -28.45
CA TYR A 682 -35.74 47.39 -27.58
C TYR A 682 -35.39 47.12 -26.11
N ASN A 683 -35.44 48.15 -25.27
CA ASN A 683 -35.08 48.11 -23.84
C ASN A 683 -33.64 47.63 -23.52
N LEU A 684 -32.71 47.78 -24.47
CA LEU A 684 -31.27 47.54 -24.25
C LEU A 684 -30.55 48.86 -23.97
N THR A 685 -29.61 48.85 -23.03
CA THR A 685 -28.74 49.98 -22.67
C THR A 685 -27.26 49.64 -22.88
N ASP A 686 -26.38 50.64 -22.98
CA ASP A 686 -24.93 50.39 -23.16
C ASP A 686 -24.29 49.62 -21.99
N ASN A 687 -24.88 49.68 -20.80
CA ASN A 687 -24.44 48.89 -19.64
C ASN A 687 -24.63 47.38 -19.83
N ASP A 688 -25.48 46.99 -20.79
CA ASP A 688 -25.70 45.60 -21.15
C ASP A 688 -24.64 45.09 -22.13
N VAL A 689 -23.53 45.80 -22.40
CA VAL A 689 -22.49 45.37 -23.36
C VAL A 689 -21.13 45.20 -22.67
N GLY A 690 -20.38 44.15 -23.04
CA GLY A 690 -19.00 43.96 -22.57
C GLY A 690 -18.02 43.58 -23.67
N ASP A 691 -16.84 44.20 -23.64
CA ASP A 691 -15.87 44.32 -24.73
C ASP A 691 -15.66 43.10 -25.64
N ALA A 692 -15.45 41.90 -25.09
CA ALA A 692 -15.22 40.68 -25.88
C ALA A 692 -16.41 39.71 -25.91
N LEU A 693 -17.44 39.94 -25.08
CA LEU A 693 -18.53 38.97 -24.86
C LEU A 693 -19.89 39.42 -25.40
N GLY A 694 -20.00 40.62 -25.97
CA GLY A 694 -21.27 41.09 -26.53
C GLY A 694 -22.26 41.56 -25.47
N ILE A 695 -23.55 41.40 -25.77
CA ILE A 695 -24.67 41.81 -24.90
C ILE A 695 -24.75 40.86 -23.68
N ARG A 696 -24.64 41.39 -22.45
CA ARG A 696 -24.69 40.69 -21.16
C ARG A 696 -25.92 41.12 -20.35
N LYS A 697 -26.57 40.15 -19.70
CA LYS A 697 -27.62 40.27 -18.66
C LYS A 697 -28.73 41.29 -18.95
N LEU A 698 -29.92 40.80 -19.33
CA LEU A 698 -31.07 41.67 -19.53
C LEU A 698 -31.84 42.01 -18.24
N THR A 699 -32.55 43.13 -18.29
CA THR A 699 -33.83 43.30 -17.59
C THR A 699 -34.90 42.39 -18.23
N THR A 700 -35.96 42.01 -17.52
CA THR A 700 -36.94 40.97 -17.96
C THR A 700 -37.73 41.28 -19.26
N SER A 701 -37.45 42.38 -19.97
CA SER A 701 -38.18 42.83 -21.17
C SER A 701 -37.30 43.30 -22.35
N GLY A 702 -35.98 43.12 -22.31
CA GLY A 702 -35.08 43.47 -23.44
C GLY A 702 -35.10 42.45 -24.58
N TYR A 703 -35.10 42.90 -25.84
CA TYR A 703 -34.91 42.02 -27.00
C TYR A 703 -34.35 42.76 -28.23
N LEU A 704 -33.68 41.98 -29.09
CA LEU A 704 -33.16 42.45 -30.38
C LEU A 704 -34.18 42.14 -31.47
N ARG A 705 -34.58 43.16 -32.25
CA ARG A 705 -35.56 43.08 -33.33
C ARG A 705 -34.90 43.33 -34.68
N ILE A 706 -34.97 42.38 -35.60
CA ILE A 706 -34.59 42.61 -37.01
C ILE A 706 -35.86 42.62 -37.85
N ASP A 707 -36.19 43.78 -38.42
CA ASP A 707 -37.30 43.90 -39.35
C ASP A 707 -36.82 43.51 -40.75
N LEU A 708 -37.31 42.38 -41.27
CA LEU A 708 -37.04 41.99 -42.64
C LEU A 708 -37.83 42.88 -43.62
N PRO A 709 -37.18 43.41 -44.68
CA PRO A 709 -37.90 44.20 -45.68
C PRO A 709 -38.87 43.33 -46.48
N ALA A 710 -39.99 43.94 -46.89
CA ALA A 710 -41.07 43.29 -47.63
C ALA A 710 -40.62 42.64 -48.97
N ALA A 711 -39.45 43.00 -49.50
CA ALA A 711 -38.89 42.46 -50.73
C ALA A 711 -38.49 40.96 -50.67
N LEU A 712 -38.51 40.32 -49.50
CA LEU A 712 -38.16 38.89 -49.35
C LEU A 712 -39.32 37.91 -49.65
N ARG A 713 -40.51 38.44 -49.96
CA ARG A 713 -41.77 37.67 -50.01
C ARG A 713 -41.87 36.54 -51.05
N PRO A 714 -40.93 36.34 -52.01
CA PRO A 714 -40.92 35.11 -52.82
C PRO A 714 -39.56 34.40 -52.88
N ARG A 715 -38.65 34.55 -51.90
CA ARG A 715 -37.34 33.86 -51.94
C ARG A 715 -37.25 32.74 -50.91
N ASN A 716 -36.70 31.59 -51.32
CA ASN A 716 -36.20 30.57 -50.40
C ASN A 716 -35.15 31.23 -49.52
N ILE A 717 -35.43 31.37 -48.23
CA ILE A 717 -34.47 31.89 -47.25
C ILE A 717 -34.37 30.90 -46.11
N GLY A 718 -33.20 30.86 -45.47
CA GLY A 718 -33.02 30.16 -44.21
C GLY A 718 -32.45 31.09 -43.15
N VAL A 719 -32.85 30.87 -41.93
CA VAL A 719 -32.50 31.69 -40.76
C VAL A 719 -31.80 30.79 -39.77
N GLY A 720 -30.64 31.22 -39.30
CA GLY A 720 -29.94 30.54 -38.22
C GLY A 720 -29.62 31.47 -37.06
N MET A 721 -29.49 30.84 -35.89
CA MET A 721 -29.01 31.46 -34.67
C MET A 721 -28.08 30.49 -33.95
N TRP A 722 -26.97 31.02 -33.44
CA TRP A 722 -26.06 30.28 -32.58
C TRP A 722 -25.87 30.99 -31.23
N ARG A 723 -25.72 30.19 -30.15
CA ARG A 723 -25.47 30.69 -28.79
C ARG A 723 -24.68 29.70 -27.94
N LEU A 724 -23.98 30.25 -26.93
CA LEU A 724 -23.12 29.54 -25.99
C LEU A 724 -23.84 28.71 -24.90
N ALA A 725 -24.96 29.19 -24.34
CA ALA A 725 -25.66 28.51 -23.23
C ALA A 725 -27.17 28.83 -23.09
N GLY A 726 -27.89 28.03 -22.29
CA GLY A 726 -29.30 28.27 -21.86
C GLY A 726 -30.35 27.36 -22.50
N ALA A 727 -31.60 27.40 -22.00
CA ALA A 727 -32.79 26.75 -22.60
C ALA A 727 -33.50 27.69 -23.60
N VAL A 728 -34.08 27.16 -24.70
CA VAL A 728 -34.90 27.94 -25.66
C VAL A 728 -36.36 27.61 -25.36
N SER A 729 -37.22 28.60 -25.13
CA SER A 729 -38.68 28.40 -25.14
C SER A 729 -39.33 29.42 -26.08
N LEU A 730 -40.35 28.98 -26.83
CA LEU A 730 -41.05 29.74 -27.87
C LEU A 730 -42.54 29.80 -27.51
N ILE A 731 -43.11 30.98 -27.30
CA ILE A 731 -44.56 31.16 -27.08
C ILE A 731 -45.12 32.08 -28.16
N GLY A 732 -46.23 31.68 -28.77
CA GLY A 732 -47.01 32.51 -29.69
C GLY A 732 -47.98 33.44 -28.93
N ASP A 733 -47.96 34.71 -29.29
CA ASP A 733 -48.98 35.71 -28.93
C ASP A 733 -50.09 35.69 -30.00
N SER A 734 -51.34 35.94 -29.59
CA SER A 734 -52.55 35.84 -30.43
C SER A 734 -52.80 37.02 -31.38
N SER A 735 -51.86 37.94 -31.56
CA SER A 735 -52.03 39.21 -32.29
C SER A 735 -51.12 39.40 -33.49
N GLY A 736 -50.35 38.38 -33.91
CA GLY A 736 -49.56 38.41 -35.15
C GLY A 736 -48.57 37.25 -35.25
N ALA A 737 -48.11 36.92 -36.46
CA ALA A 737 -47.10 35.89 -36.67
C ALA A 737 -45.73 36.41 -36.22
N TYR A 738 -45.32 36.12 -34.99
CA TYR A 738 -44.03 36.53 -34.42
C TYR A 738 -43.13 35.32 -34.14
N LEU A 739 -41.82 35.46 -34.32
CA LEU A 739 -40.83 34.54 -33.76
C LEU A 739 -40.21 35.19 -32.51
N TYR A 740 -40.70 34.80 -31.33
CA TYR A 740 -40.25 35.27 -30.02
C TYR A 740 -39.48 34.17 -29.26
N VAL A 741 -38.35 34.51 -28.65
CA VAL A 741 -37.63 33.64 -27.69
C VAL A 741 -37.76 34.25 -26.28
N ARG A 742 -38.36 33.53 -25.31
CA ARG A 742 -38.50 33.95 -23.91
C ARG A 742 -38.30 32.76 -22.95
N SER A 743 -37.80 32.96 -21.73
CA SER A 743 -37.72 31.90 -20.70
C SER A 743 -38.82 32.07 -19.64
N THR A 744 -39.71 31.09 -19.55
CA THR A 744 -40.65 30.92 -18.43
C THR A 744 -40.78 29.43 -18.12
N GLY A 745 -40.77 29.07 -16.84
CA GLY A 745 -40.53 27.72 -16.29
C GLY A 745 -41.54 26.59 -16.60
N ALA A 746 -42.23 26.60 -17.74
CA ALA A 746 -42.96 25.46 -18.29
C ALA A 746 -42.99 25.59 -19.82
N VAL A 747 -42.39 24.63 -20.55
CA VAL A 747 -41.97 24.85 -21.95
C VAL A 747 -42.84 24.08 -22.95
N THR A 748 -43.50 24.84 -23.83
CA THR A 748 -44.05 24.38 -25.12
C THR A 748 -43.17 24.95 -26.23
N PHE A 749 -42.99 24.24 -27.35
CA PHE A 749 -42.22 24.70 -28.50
C PHE A 749 -43.17 24.89 -29.69
N THR A 750 -43.21 26.08 -30.31
CA THR A 750 -44.04 26.32 -31.50
C THR A 750 -43.21 26.96 -32.62
N TYR A 751 -43.11 26.28 -33.76
CA TYR A 751 -42.57 26.83 -35.01
C TYR A 751 -43.75 27.42 -35.81
N GLY A 752 -43.96 28.73 -35.72
CA GLY A 752 -45.10 29.42 -36.32
C GLY A 752 -44.68 30.42 -37.38
N GLY A 753 -44.39 29.93 -38.58
CA GLY A 753 -44.33 30.75 -39.79
C GLY A 753 -45.62 30.71 -40.59
N PHE A 754 -46.75 30.29 -40.03
CA PHE A 754 -48.06 30.27 -40.70
C PHE A 754 -49.16 30.42 -39.65
N SER A 755 -50.09 31.35 -39.87
CA SER A 755 -51.30 31.41 -39.07
C SER A 755 -52.09 30.11 -39.25
N VAL A 756 -52.62 29.58 -38.15
CA VAL A 756 -53.59 28.48 -37.98
C VAL A 756 -52.99 27.14 -37.46
N TYR A 757 -53.05 27.01 -36.12
CA TYR A 757 -53.24 25.81 -35.27
C TYR A 757 -52.57 24.46 -35.62
N ALA A 758 -51.24 24.40 -35.68
CA ALA A 758 -50.51 23.14 -35.51
C ALA A 758 -49.40 23.29 -34.45
N SER A 759 -49.72 23.07 -33.18
CA SER A 759 -48.72 22.98 -32.10
C SER A 759 -48.30 21.53 -31.89
N GLY A 760 -47.04 21.19 -32.16
CA GLY A 760 -46.44 19.89 -31.85
C GLY A 760 -45.50 19.99 -30.64
N THR A 761 -45.68 19.13 -29.64
CA THR A 761 -44.93 19.16 -28.37
C THR A 761 -43.60 18.38 -28.47
N LEU A 762 -42.50 18.93 -27.96
CA LEU A 762 -41.23 18.21 -27.76
C LEU A 762 -40.85 18.22 -26.29
N SER A 763 -40.48 17.06 -25.73
CA SER A 763 -40.24 16.83 -24.30
C SER A 763 -38.86 17.35 -23.82
N PRO A 764 -38.69 17.79 -22.55
CA PRO A 764 -37.51 18.51 -22.05
C PRO A 764 -36.21 17.69 -21.91
N ALA A 765 -36.22 16.38 -22.15
CA ALA A 765 -35.07 15.51 -21.86
C ALA A 765 -33.85 15.69 -22.79
N ALA A 766 -33.95 16.56 -23.80
CA ALA A 766 -32.89 16.82 -24.78
C ALA A 766 -32.59 18.31 -24.96
N ALA A 767 -32.65 19.13 -23.89
CA ALA A 767 -32.12 20.49 -23.90
C ALA A 767 -30.58 20.47 -24.05
N ARG A 768 -30.10 20.12 -25.24
CA ARG A 768 -28.69 20.21 -25.60
C ARG A 768 -28.37 21.67 -25.91
N LEU A 769 -27.26 22.14 -25.34
CA LEU A 769 -26.56 23.34 -25.80
C LEU A 769 -26.36 23.22 -27.31
N GLY A 770 -26.65 24.25 -28.10
CA GLY A 770 -26.27 24.21 -29.51
C GLY A 770 -27.10 25.03 -30.49
N HIS A 771 -26.68 24.83 -31.73
CA HIS A 771 -26.97 25.56 -32.95
C HIS A 771 -28.37 25.34 -33.49
N TRP A 772 -29.02 26.35 -34.05
CA TRP A 772 -30.33 26.20 -34.69
C TRP A 772 -30.35 26.83 -36.08
N TYR A 773 -30.87 26.11 -37.07
CA TYR A 773 -31.08 26.62 -38.43
C TYR A 773 -32.44 26.15 -38.98
N GLY A 774 -33.29 27.08 -39.40
CA GLY A 774 -34.58 26.79 -40.00
C GLY A 774 -34.63 27.24 -41.45
N THR A 775 -35.19 26.42 -42.33
CA THR A 775 -35.43 26.78 -43.73
C THR A 775 -36.86 26.44 -44.15
N ALA A 776 -37.43 27.29 -45.00
CA ALA A 776 -38.70 27.05 -45.65
C ALA A 776 -38.52 27.23 -47.15
N SER A 777 -38.56 26.12 -47.91
CA SER A 777 -38.59 26.19 -49.37
C SER A 777 -39.99 26.50 -49.86
N LEU A 778 -40.12 27.37 -50.85
CA LEU A 778 -41.39 27.62 -51.56
C LEU A 778 -41.89 26.39 -52.32
N SER A 779 -40.99 25.50 -52.74
CA SER A 779 -41.34 24.24 -53.43
C SER A 779 -41.61 23.07 -52.48
N SER A 780 -41.27 23.18 -51.20
CA SER A 780 -41.54 22.14 -50.21
C SER A 780 -42.84 22.43 -49.46
N PRO A 781 -43.74 21.44 -49.31
CA PRO A 781 -44.85 21.55 -48.38
C PRO A 781 -44.40 21.45 -46.92
N TYR A 782 -43.10 21.37 -46.62
CA TYR A 782 -42.56 21.26 -45.25
C TYR A 782 -41.49 22.32 -44.97
N GLY A 783 -41.49 22.87 -43.75
CA GLY A 783 -40.35 23.59 -43.19
C GLY A 783 -39.41 22.61 -42.48
N GLU A 784 -38.10 22.82 -42.60
CA GLU A 784 -37.07 21.99 -41.98
C GLU A 784 -36.33 22.78 -40.89
N LEU A 785 -36.13 22.16 -39.73
CA LEU A 785 -35.38 22.70 -38.61
C LEU A 785 -34.21 21.78 -38.29
N PHE A 786 -33.01 22.34 -38.22
CA PHE A 786 -31.75 21.65 -37.96
C PHE A 786 -31.16 22.07 -36.61
N HIS A 787 -30.55 21.12 -35.90
CA HIS A 787 -29.78 21.34 -34.66
C HIS A 787 -28.42 20.63 -34.73
N GLY A 788 -27.33 21.38 -34.55
CA GLY A 788 -25.96 20.86 -34.67
C GLY A 788 -25.70 20.17 -36.03
N GLY A 789 -26.20 20.77 -37.11
CA GLY A 789 -26.11 20.19 -38.47
C GLY A 789 -27.05 19.01 -38.76
N GLN A 790 -27.80 18.49 -37.78
CA GLN A 790 -28.73 17.37 -37.98
C GLN A 790 -30.17 17.85 -38.16
N LEU A 791 -30.93 17.25 -39.08
CA LEU A 791 -32.36 17.53 -39.23
C LEU A 791 -33.06 17.13 -37.93
N PHE A 792 -33.59 18.12 -37.23
CA PHE A 792 -34.23 17.96 -35.92
C PHE A 792 -35.74 17.81 -36.06
N ALA A 793 -36.38 18.57 -36.94
CA ALA A 793 -37.82 18.47 -37.19
C ALA A 793 -38.20 18.88 -38.63
N THR A 794 -39.27 18.26 -39.13
CA THR A 794 -39.97 18.67 -40.37
C THR A 794 -41.42 19.00 -40.02
N ALA A 795 -41.90 20.19 -40.36
CA ALA A 795 -43.26 20.62 -40.06
C ALA A 795 -44.07 20.83 -41.36
N PRO A 796 -45.24 20.19 -41.55
CA PRO A 796 -46.09 20.42 -42.71
C PRO A 796 -46.63 21.86 -42.75
N ARG A 797 -46.66 22.44 -43.94
CA ARG A 797 -47.41 23.66 -44.29
C ARG A 797 -48.88 23.29 -44.47
N THR A 798 -49.57 22.92 -43.41
CA THR A 798 -51.02 22.67 -43.46
C THR A 798 -51.79 23.92 -43.09
N GLY A 799 -52.56 24.45 -44.03
CA GLY A 799 -53.63 25.43 -43.76
C GLY A 799 -53.84 26.44 -44.87
N THR A 800 -54.77 26.17 -45.78
CA THR A 800 -55.57 27.22 -46.42
C THR A 800 -56.27 28.03 -45.33
N GLN A 801 -56.01 29.34 -45.24
CA GLN A 801 -56.89 30.24 -44.50
C GLN A 801 -58.11 30.58 -45.38
N ASP A 802 -59.30 30.38 -44.83
CA ASP A 802 -60.60 30.54 -45.50
C ASP A 802 -60.99 31.98 -45.91
N ASN A 803 -60.14 33.01 -45.75
CA ASN A 803 -60.57 34.41 -45.92
C ASN A 803 -59.80 35.26 -46.95
N GLY A 804 -58.99 34.67 -47.84
CA GLY A 804 -58.50 35.37 -49.05
C GLY A 804 -57.65 36.64 -48.84
N GLN A 805 -57.23 36.97 -47.62
CA GLN A 805 -56.31 38.07 -47.33
C GLN A 805 -55.01 37.51 -46.75
N TRP A 806 -53.93 37.59 -47.53
CA TRP A 806 -52.58 37.40 -47.01
C TRP A 806 -52.25 38.61 -46.14
N HIS A 807 -52.39 38.48 -44.82
CA HIS A 807 -51.83 39.48 -43.90
C HIS A 807 -50.33 39.61 -44.16
N ASP A 808 -49.84 40.85 -44.18
CA ASP A 808 -48.42 41.18 -44.30
C ASP A 808 -47.60 40.32 -43.34
N GLN A 809 -46.88 39.33 -43.89
CA GLN A 809 -46.00 38.47 -43.11
C GLN A 809 -44.79 39.29 -42.66
N HIS A 810 -44.83 39.78 -41.44
CA HIS A 810 -43.69 40.36 -40.75
C HIS A 810 -42.88 39.24 -40.11
N TYR A 811 -41.70 38.96 -40.64
CA TYR A 811 -40.75 38.08 -39.96
C TYR A 811 -40.07 38.92 -38.87
N LEU A 812 -40.55 38.78 -37.64
CA LEU A 812 -39.96 39.43 -36.47
C LEU A 812 -38.95 38.46 -35.85
N PHE A 813 -37.66 38.80 -35.86
CA PHE A 813 -36.63 38.07 -35.10
C PHE A 813 -36.48 38.71 -33.73
N GLY A 814 -36.83 37.99 -32.65
CA GLY A 814 -36.72 38.46 -31.27
C GLY A 814 -36.03 37.45 -30.36
N GLY A 815 -34.84 37.75 -29.86
CA GLY A 815 -34.19 36.98 -28.80
C GLY A 815 -34.32 37.67 -27.43
N SER A 816 -34.87 37.01 -26.41
CA SER A 816 -34.61 37.39 -25.00
C SER A 816 -33.44 36.58 -24.44
N VAL A 817 -32.51 37.29 -23.80
CA VAL A 817 -31.24 36.81 -23.23
C VAL A 817 -31.33 36.86 -21.70
N GLU A 818 -31.90 35.84 -21.07
CA GLU A 818 -32.18 35.86 -19.62
C GLU A 818 -31.01 35.38 -18.72
N SER A 819 -29.78 35.20 -19.22
CA SER A 819 -28.66 34.73 -18.39
C SER A 819 -27.34 35.48 -18.62
N SER A 820 -26.43 35.37 -17.65
CA SER A 820 -25.34 36.32 -17.41
C SER A 820 -24.13 36.25 -18.35
N GLU A 821 -24.04 35.33 -19.31
CA GLU A 821 -22.83 35.15 -20.14
C GLU A 821 -23.17 34.56 -21.51
N GLN A 822 -23.41 35.37 -22.56
CA GLN A 822 -23.72 34.80 -23.88
C GLN A 822 -23.13 35.58 -25.06
N LEU A 823 -22.20 34.91 -25.77
CA LEU A 823 -21.87 35.19 -27.16
C LEU A 823 -22.90 34.52 -28.08
N GLY A 824 -23.27 35.21 -29.17
CA GLY A 824 -24.20 34.68 -30.16
C GLY A 824 -24.11 35.39 -31.49
N VAL A 825 -24.69 34.76 -32.51
CA VAL A 825 -24.81 35.33 -33.85
C VAL A 825 -26.18 35.00 -34.43
N SER A 826 -26.75 35.96 -35.13
CA SER A 826 -27.93 35.76 -35.98
C SER A 826 -27.53 35.92 -37.45
N TYR A 827 -28.06 35.06 -38.31
CA TYR A 827 -27.76 35.14 -39.73
C TYR A 827 -28.93 34.70 -40.61
N VAL A 828 -28.97 35.25 -41.82
CA VAL A 828 -29.93 34.93 -42.87
C VAL A 828 -29.17 34.51 -44.12
N THR A 829 -29.67 33.46 -44.75
CA THR A 829 -29.10 32.86 -45.95
C THR A 829 -30.05 32.96 -47.13
N SER A 830 -29.51 33.19 -48.32
CA SER A 830 -30.24 33.05 -49.58
C SER A 830 -30.26 31.59 -50.01
N GLY A 831 -31.45 31.06 -50.21
CA GLY A 831 -31.70 29.66 -50.54
C GLY A 831 -31.71 28.76 -49.31
N GLN A 832 -31.79 27.45 -49.56
CA GLN A 832 -31.60 26.43 -48.54
C GLN A 832 -30.09 26.18 -48.36
N VAL A 833 -29.67 26.10 -47.11
CA VAL A 833 -28.37 25.57 -46.71
C VAL A 833 -28.59 24.09 -46.40
N SER A 834 -27.76 23.22 -46.96
CA SER A 834 -27.82 21.78 -46.68
C SER A 834 -27.39 21.48 -45.25
N ALA A 835 -27.73 20.29 -44.74
CA ALA A 835 -27.30 19.84 -43.41
C ALA A 835 -25.78 19.95 -43.20
N ALA A 836 -24.98 19.59 -44.22
CA ALA A 836 -23.53 19.65 -44.17
C ALA A 836 -23.01 21.10 -44.15
N GLU A 837 -23.58 21.98 -44.97
CA GLU A 837 -23.23 23.41 -44.97
C GLU A 837 -23.66 24.09 -43.66
N ALA A 838 -24.77 23.67 -43.05
CA ALA A 838 -25.21 24.15 -41.75
C ALA A 838 -24.25 23.69 -40.64
N ALA A 839 -23.83 22.41 -40.66
CA ALA A 839 -22.82 21.88 -39.74
C ALA A 839 -21.48 22.60 -39.86
N GLU A 840 -20.97 22.79 -41.08
CA GLU A 840 -19.72 23.51 -41.34
C GLU A 840 -19.80 24.97 -40.85
N LEU A 841 -20.90 25.65 -41.14
CA LEU A 841 -21.14 27.01 -40.66
C LEU A 841 -21.15 27.05 -39.13
N HIS A 842 -21.85 26.11 -38.50
CA HIS A 842 -21.95 25.97 -37.05
C HIS A 842 -20.59 25.71 -36.38
N ASP A 843 -19.80 24.78 -36.91
CA ASP A 843 -18.45 24.48 -36.39
C ASP A 843 -17.54 25.71 -36.46
N VAL A 844 -17.64 26.50 -37.53
CA VAL A 844 -16.87 27.75 -37.67
C VAL A 844 -17.35 28.83 -36.70
N LEU A 845 -18.67 28.98 -36.53
CA LEU A 845 -19.22 29.92 -35.55
C LEU A 845 -18.79 29.55 -34.13
N GLU A 846 -18.84 28.26 -33.79
CA GLU A 846 -18.37 27.75 -32.51
C GLU A 846 -16.87 28.00 -32.36
N ALA A 847 -16.03 27.53 -33.27
CA ALA A 847 -14.57 27.70 -33.15
C ALA A 847 -14.13 29.18 -33.09
N ALA A 848 -14.78 30.07 -33.83
CA ALA A 848 -14.42 31.49 -33.86
C ALA A 848 -14.97 32.27 -32.66
N LEU A 849 -16.14 31.89 -32.12
CA LEU A 849 -16.75 32.54 -30.96
C LEU A 849 -16.40 31.86 -29.63
N MET A 850 -15.86 30.62 -29.66
CA MET A 850 -15.38 29.84 -28.51
C MET A 850 -13.88 29.98 -28.25
N VAL A 851 -13.16 30.83 -29.00
CA VAL A 851 -11.78 31.18 -28.66
C VAL A 851 -11.78 31.59 -27.18
N PRO A 852 -11.03 30.91 -26.29
CA PRO A 852 -11.26 31.03 -24.86
C PRO A 852 -11.04 32.48 -24.45
N THR A 853 -12.10 33.18 -24.08
CA THR A 853 -12.01 34.47 -23.37
C THR A 853 -11.59 34.22 -21.93
N GLY A 854 -10.44 33.56 -21.76
CA GLY A 854 -9.80 33.23 -20.51
C GLY A 854 -9.65 34.46 -19.62
N ARG A 855 -10.64 34.65 -18.76
CA ARG A 855 -10.53 35.28 -17.45
C ARG A 855 -11.25 34.31 -16.51
N SER A 856 -10.54 33.50 -15.73
CA SER A 856 -9.60 33.96 -14.70
C SER A 856 -8.11 33.82 -15.04
N GLY A 857 -7.39 34.96 -15.02
CA GLY A 857 -5.93 35.02 -14.94
C GLY A 857 -5.24 35.08 -16.30
N ALA A 858 -4.29 36.00 -16.43
CA ALA A 858 -3.40 36.19 -17.59
C ALA A 858 -2.89 34.86 -18.19
N PRO A 859 -2.57 34.80 -19.50
CA PRO A 859 -2.13 33.58 -20.18
C PRO A 859 -0.95 32.93 -19.45
N SER A 860 -1.27 31.96 -18.61
CA SER A 860 -0.29 31.23 -17.83
C SER A 860 0.28 30.18 -18.76
N ARG A 861 1.50 30.46 -19.26
CA ARG A 861 2.28 29.47 -20.03
C ARG A 861 2.19 28.12 -19.29
N ARG A 862 1.90 27.03 -19.98
CA ARG A 862 1.94 25.69 -19.36
C ARG A 862 3.24 25.01 -19.74
N LEU A 863 3.88 24.33 -18.80
CA LEU A 863 4.99 23.43 -19.12
C LEU A 863 4.44 22.02 -19.30
N SER A 864 4.58 21.45 -20.50
CA SER A 864 4.32 20.02 -20.72
C SER A 864 5.61 19.23 -20.55
N VAL A 865 5.54 18.19 -19.73
CA VAL A 865 6.66 17.32 -19.42
C VAL A 865 6.29 15.89 -19.79
N THR A 866 7.17 15.23 -20.55
CA THR A 866 7.04 13.80 -20.87
C THR A 866 7.91 12.99 -19.90
N PRO A 867 7.33 12.16 -19.01
CA PRO A 867 8.08 11.27 -18.13
C PRO A 867 8.91 10.25 -18.91
N ALA A 868 10.08 9.86 -18.38
CA ALA A 868 10.94 8.85 -19.00
C ALA A 868 10.45 7.41 -18.81
N VAL A 869 9.52 7.19 -17.88
CA VAL A 869 8.81 5.93 -17.66
C VAL A 869 7.34 6.23 -17.78
N ARG A 870 6.58 5.40 -18.50
CA ARG A 870 5.13 5.54 -18.61
C ARG A 870 4.54 5.47 -17.20
N VAL A 871 4.03 6.59 -16.71
CA VAL A 871 3.37 6.65 -15.40
C VAL A 871 2.03 5.90 -15.59
N PRO A 872 1.73 4.86 -14.79
CA PRO A 872 0.39 4.27 -14.78
C PRO A 872 -0.62 5.40 -14.58
N ALA A 873 -1.76 5.36 -15.28
CA ALA A 873 -2.77 6.42 -15.25
C ALA A 873 -2.96 6.91 -13.80
N LEU A 874 -2.51 8.14 -13.53
CA LEU A 874 -2.65 8.73 -12.21
C LEU A 874 -4.16 8.83 -11.94
N PRO A 875 -4.67 8.41 -10.77
CA PRO A 875 -6.09 8.54 -10.48
C PRO A 875 -6.50 10.02 -10.65
N ALA A 876 -7.68 10.25 -11.24
CA ALA A 876 -8.17 11.54 -11.75
C ALA A 876 -8.29 12.69 -10.71
N VAL A 877 -7.85 12.47 -9.47
CA VAL A 877 -7.93 13.42 -8.35
C VAL A 877 -6.52 13.92 -7.99
N PHE A 878 -5.90 14.75 -8.83
CA PHE A 878 -4.58 15.34 -8.47
C PHE A 878 -4.29 16.76 -9.01
N PRO A 879 -5.08 17.81 -8.66
CA PRO A 879 -4.51 19.13 -8.43
C PRO A 879 -3.99 19.17 -6.99
N ALA A 880 -2.71 18.88 -6.79
CA ALA A 880 -2.06 19.02 -5.48
C ALA A 880 -0.88 19.99 -5.61
N PRO A 881 -0.78 21.00 -4.72
CA PRO A 881 0.32 21.95 -4.77
C PRO A 881 1.65 21.34 -4.35
N GLY A 882 2.75 22.02 -4.67
CA GLY A 882 4.09 21.70 -4.14
C GLY A 882 4.92 20.72 -4.98
N TRP A 883 4.86 20.84 -6.31
CA TRP A 883 5.80 20.14 -7.19
C TRP A 883 6.99 21.03 -7.48
N ARG A 884 8.18 20.43 -7.48
CA ARG A 884 9.42 21.10 -7.85
C ARG A 884 10.00 20.46 -9.10
N ILE A 885 10.06 21.23 -10.20
CA ILE A 885 10.65 20.75 -11.45
C ILE A 885 12.12 21.14 -11.48
N VAL A 886 12.99 20.15 -11.38
CA VAL A 886 14.45 20.33 -11.35
C VAL A 886 15.00 20.04 -12.74
N PRO A 887 15.73 20.98 -13.37
CA PRO A 887 16.29 20.77 -14.68
C PRO A 887 17.39 19.70 -14.68
N GLY A 888 17.67 19.14 -15.85
CA GLY A 888 18.74 18.17 -16.03
C GLY A 888 19.87 18.73 -16.86
N CYS A 889 21.07 18.18 -16.65
CA CYS A 889 22.22 18.50 -17.47
C CYS A 889 22.61 17.25 -18.27
N ASP A 890 22.49 17.32 -19.59
CA ASP A 890 22.98 16.31 -20.54
C ASP A 890 24.51 16.19 -20.58
N LYS A 891 25.18 16.99 -19.73
CA LYS A 891 26.63 17.08 -19.57
C LYS A 891 27.35 17.68 -20.77
N SER A 892 26.65 18.28 -21.73
CA SER A 892 27.27 19.07 -22.79
C SER A 892 27.78 20.41 -22.29
N LEU A 893 28.74 21.00 -23.01
CA LEU A 893 29.24 22.35 -22.70
C LEU A 893 28.10 23.38 -22.81
N THR A 894 27.23 23.22 -23.80
CA THR A 894 26.06 24.09 -24.05
C THR A 894 25.11 24.07 -22.86
N ALA A 895 24.77 22.89 -22.34
CA ALA A 895 23.92 22.78 -21.15
C ALA A 895 24.59 23.40 -19.92
N CYS A 896 25.86 23.11 -19.65
CA CYS A 896 26.57 23.73 -18.53
C CYS A 896 26.62 25.27 -18.64
N ALA A 897 26.76 25.82 -19.85
CA ALA A 897 26.72 27.25 -20.07
C ALA A 897 25.33 27.86 -19.80
N ALA A 898 24.25 27.14 -20.12
CA ALA A 898 22.88 27.58 -19.84
C ALA A 898 22.58 27.77 -18.34
N TYR A 899 23.35 27.12 -17.45
CA TYR A 899 23.28 27.29 -15.99
C TYR A 899 24.40 28.19 -15.44
N ALA A 900 25.02 29.03 -16.27
CA ALA A 900 26.19 29.86 -15.92
C ALA A 900 27.37 29.07 -15.33
N ASN A 901 27.43 27.77 -15.57
CA ASN A 901 28.39 26.85 -14.95
C ASN A 901 29.52 26.40 -15.89
N ARG A 902 29.83 27.22 -16.89
CA ARG A 902 30.88 26.92 -17.86
C ARG A 902 32.27 26.80 -17.21
N HIS A 903 32.51 27.57 -16.15
CA HIS A 903 33.80 27.60 -15.44
C HIS A 903 34.11 26.30 -14.66
N ARG A 904 33.09 25.51 -14.29
CA ARG A 904 33.27 24.18 -13.66
C ARG A 904 33.01 23.02 -14.62
N PHE A 905 32.92 23.30 -15.93
CA PHE A 905 32.74 22.25 -16.93
C PHE A 905 33.87 21.23 -16.85
N ARG A 906 33.53 19.93 -16.86
CA ARG A 906 34.45 18.81 -16.57
C ARG A 906 34.98 18.76 -15.14
N GLY A 907 34.38 19.47 -14.18
CA GLY A 907 34.66 19.34 -12.75
C GLY A 907 36.02 19.90 -12.30
N PHE A 908 36.72 20.67 -13.15
CA PHE A 908 37.98 21.31 -12.79
C PHE A 908 37.85 22.83 -12.92
N PRO A 909 37.60 23.56 -11.82
CA PRO A 909 37.48 25.03 -11.85
C PRO A 909 38.75 25.76 -12.32
N HIS A 910 39.88 25.05 -12.36
CA HIS A 910 41.21 25.59 -12.71
C HIS A 910 41.77 25.06 -14.05
N LEU A 911 40.97 24.37 -14.87
CA LEU A 911 41.44 24.01 -16.22
C LEU A 911 41.64 25.29 -17.04
N PRO A 912 42.86 25.57 -17.57
CA PRO A 912 43.10 26.73 -18.40
C PRO A 912 42.18 26.74 -19.64
N LYS A 913 41.84 27.94 -20.13
CA LYS A 913 40.95 28.11 -21.30
C LYS A 913 41.53 27.50 -22.59
N SER A 914 42.85 27.35 -22.67
CA SER A 914 43.56 26.64 -23.73
C SER A 914 43.76 25.17 -23.36
N ASN A 915 43.84 24.29 -24.37
CA ASN A 915 44.17 22.88 -24.16
C ASN A 915 45.46 22.81 -23.32
N PRO A 916 45.44 22.21 -22.11
CA PRO A 916 46.69 21.95 -21.42
C PRO A 916 47.48 21.00 -22.33
N ALA A 917 48.63 21.46 -22.81
CA ALA A 917 49.57 20.58 -23.47
C ALA A 917 50.02 19.59 -22.40
N LEU A 918 49.50 18.36 -22.45
CA LEU A 918 50.02 17.25 -21.66
C LEU A 918 51.39 16.94 -22.25
N VAL A 919 52.42 17.60 -21.73
CA VAL A 919 53.80 17.22 -22.01
C VAL A 919 53.97 15.85 -21.39
N ALA A 920 54.18 14.83 -22.22
CA ALA A 920 54.58 13.53 -21.72
C ALA A 920 55.85 13.75 -20.91
N VAL A 921 55.77 13.57 -19.59
CA VAL A 921 56.95 13.51 -18.74
C VAL A 921 57.64 12.22 -19.15
N SER A 922 58.61 12.32 -20.05
CA SER A 922 59.52 11.21 -20.30
C SER A 922 60.19 10.94 -18.97
N GLN A 923 59.89 9.79 -18.35
CA GLN A 923 60.73 9.30 -17.27
C GLN A 923 62.15 9.25 -17.82
N THR A 924 63.03 10.08 -17.29
CA THR A 924 64.46 9.92 -17.50
C THR A 924 64.81 8.60 -16.83
N THR A 925 64.73 7.49 -17.58
CA THR A 925 65.35 6.24 -17.19
C THR A 925 66.85 6.47 -17.29
N SER A 926 67.43 7.14 -16.29
CA SER A 926 68.86 7.07 -16.07
C SER A 926 69.17 5.61 -15.77
N SER A 927 69.67 4.92 -16.78
CA SER A 927 70.28 3.61 -16.70
C SER A 927 71.58 3.68 -15.90
N SER A 928 71.52 4.10 -14.64
CA SER A 928 72.65 4.20 -13.73
C SER A 928 72.26 3.68 -12.36
N GLY A 929 72.40 2.37 -12.21
CA GLY A 929 72.23 1.72 -10.92
C GLY A 929 72.35 0.20 -11.01
N LYS A 930 73.48 -0.32 -11.50
CA LYS A 930 73.95 -1.62 -11.05
C LYS A 930 74.28 -1.49 -9.56
N LYS A 931 73.49 -2.12 -8.70
CA LYS A 931 73.94 -2.94 -7.57
C LYS A 931 72.77 -3.74 -7.03
#